data_AF-A0A8T1VSC7-F1
#
_entry.id   AF-A0A8T1VSC7-F1
#
_cell.length_a   1.000
_cell.length_b   1.000
_cell.length_c   1.000
_cell.angle_alpha   90.00
_cell.angle_beta   90.00
_cell.angle_gamma   90.00
#
_symmetry.space_group_name_H-M   'P 1'
#
loop_
_entity.id
_entity.type
_entity.pdbx_description
1 polymer ?
#
loop_
_entity_poly.entity_id
_entity_poly.type
_entity_poly.pdbx_seq_one_letter_code
_entity_poly.pdbx_strand_id
1 'polypeptide(L)'
;MPGSFDRHWSDGDDDYDERDGCEVDSDSTSSGNRPTPVDEDKYMSEFRGDHWPFAHSDSDEQPSFEERDSLANVLNNLLSRGQSELPFAGRKDKLLATTTLEVDGIGPVTLPMGEVQAAELLALYPSSQCKHVGEIAKKHVKLDETEWFYKIEPLMKPIARHLGLKRMVDDEEELLYWELQKLVLYGEGQSPMDTIESTEKEGEAEAIVVVQLPSISRGGVVIVRGDDSEQRYELDGTSSKSNTKSNFVVLPSRASFALEGTPNQLHAALIFSIHLEPEQRYLSRALVEEPLCAAVSRALKRKHLHYPSVLLLKSKYTGEDLDSDGLSALTGVDRSRLKVLEGLNAVLPATHKLQFIPIEMVHEVTYNCLGDIDDWEEDDRKDFFVWYSIGARTQPSRRFDCEESDVGLEYMNPDDESFQEMWMVPPESTITMPSDEPYRPFPTKRTRRSRFAIIIMPNAKAVQHIGNLSGKEVAAAYVRHQSPADPAKLRTLLKKSNKYDTSKEWFRTVCDCLVKVDDMALVELFFKRFRYNEYVDVDLAKPIASLTRKFGWKSIEPLYLTCFRDTTTIELFLNLTVHVADALDGHKAQKKVLKTFCSEALYWAPHRLGQYPEIGKLWGCVVRTESKSVFGSLVKLFHRLGPDYWGSVIDHLAKYADKVGFSAKESDAFYVLVNALLDCLEQVVAKSGQRGVWEIPDAQFPDDPTVEAFLRGPEQYMTLPSCKDPKKRLNPIDGL
;
A
#
# COMPACT_ATOMS: atom_id res chain seq x y z
N MET A 1 -42.61 59.11 0.79
CA MET A 1 -42.94 60.43 0.18
C MET A 1 -42.22 61.52 0.95
N PRO A 2 -41.45 62.40 0.30
CA PRO A 2 -40.89 62.34 -1.06
C PRO A 2 -39.33 62.32 -1.00
N GLY A 3 -38.60 61.76 -1.96
CA GLY A 3 -38.50 62.05 -3.40
C GLY A 3 -37.02 62.43 -3.64
N SER A 4 -36.30 62.05 -4.69
CA SER A 4 -36.67 62.00 -6.10
C SER A 4 -35.43 61.58 -6.94
N PHE A 5 -35.61 60.64 -7.89
CA PHE A 5 -35.08 60.57 -9.28
C PHE A 5 -33.57 60.74 -9.52
N ASP A 6 -32.84 59.98 -10.34
CA ASP A 6 -33.03 59.43 -11.70
C ASP A 6 -31.67 58.76 -12.10
N ARG A 7 -31.42 57.92 -13.10
CA ARG A 7 -32.13 57.01 -14.02
C ARG A 7 -31.08 56.49 -15.03
N HIS A 8 -31.45 55.39 -15.70
CA HIS A 8 -30.96 54.84 -16.98
C HIS A 8 -29.77 53.85 -16.92
N TRP A 9 -29.82 52.70 -17.61
CA TRP A 9 -30.37 52.45 -18.95
C TRP A 9 -31.17 51.13 -19.12
N SER A 10 -32.41 51.30 -19.57
CA SER A 10 -33.15 50.69 -20.70
C SER A 10 -32.80 49.34 -21.35
N ASP A 11 -33.84 48.49 -21.31
CA ASP A 11 -34.69 48.00 -22.41
C ASP A 11 -34.31 46.78 -23.26
N GLY A 12 -35.25 45.82 -23.24
CA GLY A 12 -35.39 44.69 -24.14
C GLY A 12 -36.48 43.73 -23.68
N ASP A 13 -37.71 44.23 -23.49
CA ASP A 13 -38.94 43.44 -23.36
C ASP A 13 -39.26 42.75 -24.71
N ASP A 14 -39.86 41.56 -24.67
CA ASP A 14 -41.25 41.38 -25.12
C ASP A 14 -41.74 39.93 -24.90
N ASP A 15 -42.78 39.85 -24.07
CA ASP A 15 -44.02 39.07 -24.17
C ASP A 15 -44.10 37.55 -23.86
N TYR A 16 -44.75 37.27 -22.70
CA TYR A 16 -46.05 36.56 -22.51
C TYR A 16 -46.45 35.49 -23.56
N ASP A 17 -47.04 34.32 -23.25
CA ASP A 17 -47.91 33.96 -22.14
C ASP A 17 -48.17 32.43 -22.09
N GLU A 18 -48.48 31.96 -20.89
CA GLU A 18 -49.39 30.88 -20.47
C GLU A 18 -49.84 29.70 -21.39
N ARG A 19 -49.66 28.51 -20.79
CA ARG A 19 -50.63 27.42 -20.57
C ARG A 19 -51.28 26.71 -21.77
N ASP A 20 -51.01 25.41 -21.87
CA ASP A 20 -51.95 24.31 -21.55
C ASP A 20 -51.63 23.06 -22.39
N GLY A 21 -51.76 21.89 -21.78
CA GLY A 21 -52.04 20.66 -22.54
C GLY A 21 -51.11 19.48 -22.24
N CYS A 22 -51.53 18.67 -21.29
CA CYS A 22 -51.06 17.32 -20.99
C CYS A 22 -50.98 16.39 -22.23
N GLU A 23 -50.01 15.45 -22.18
CA GLU A 23 -50.05 14.03 -22.60
C GLU A 23 -50.56 13.71 -24.04
N VAL A 24 -49.93 12.87 -24.87
CA VAL A 24 -49.58 11.44 -24.72
C VAL A 24 -48.71 11.03 -25.93
N ASP A 25 -47.73 10.16 -25.65
CA ASP A 25 -47.03 9.16 -26.49
C ASP A 25 -47.32 9.02 -28.00
N SER A 26 -46.26 8.82 -28.77
CA SER A 26 -46.10 7.58 -29.56
C SER A 26 -44.71 7.39 -30.17
N ASP A 27 -44.31 6.13 -30.14
CA ASP A 27 -43.01 5.52 -30.42
C ASP A 27 -42.37 5.74 -31.80
N SER A 28 -41.03 5.69 -31.75
CA SER A 28 -40.10 4.99 -32.66
C SER A 28 -39.84 5.54 -34.07
N THR A 29 -38.57 5.88 -34.35
CA THR A 29 -37.67 5.03 -35.16
C THR A 29 -36.23 5.55 -35.16
N SER A 30 -35.31 4.57 -35.22
CA SER A 30 -33.86 4.64 -35.11
C SER A 30 -33.12 5.48 -36.17
N SER A 31 -32.01 6.12 -35.78
CA SER A 31 -30.73 5.95 -36.51
C SER A 31 -29.52 6.49 -35.74
N GLY A 32 -28.53 5.61 -35.51
CA GLY A 32 -27.11 5.95 -35.62
C GLY A 32 -26.41 6.51 -34.37
N ASN A 33 -25.97 5.62 -33.48
CA ASN A 33 -24.90 5.93 -32.53
C ASN A 33 -23.58 6.19 -33.30
N ARG A 34 -23.26 7.46 -33.55
CA ARG A 34 -21.86 7.92 -33.51
C ARG A 34 -21.51 8.13 -32.03
N PRO A 35 -20.38 7.63 -31.51
CA PRO A 35 -19.89 8.10 -30.23
C PRO A 35 -19.66 9.62 -30.37
N THR A 36 -20.40 10.40 -29.59
CA THR A 36 -20.08 11.81 -29.40
C THR A 36 -18.67 11.92 -28.81
N PRO A 37 -17.87 12.94 -29.20
CA PRO A 37 -16.59 13.21 -28.57
C PRO A 37 -16.82 13.32 -27.06
N VAL A 38 -16.05 12.56 -26.30
CA VAL A 38 -16.11 12.55 -24.85
C VAL A 38 -15.57 13.89 -24.36
N ASP A 39 -16.40 14.66 -23.67
CA ASP A 39 -16.06 15.99 -23.14
C ASP A 39 -15.02 15.83 -22.01
N GLU A 40 -13.72 15.90 -22.34
CA GLU A 40 -12.60 15.71 -21.41
C GLU A 40 -12.69 16.67 -20.20
N ASP A 41 -13.25 17.87 -20.42
CA ASP A 41 -13.47 18.90 -19.40
C ASP A 41 -14.37 18.46 -18.25
N LYS A 42 -15.35 17.57 -18.52
CA LYS A 42 -16.29 17.07 -17.51
C LYS A 42 -15.62 16.05 -16.59
N TYR A 43 -14.72 15.23 -17.13
CA TYR A 43 -13.97 14.23 -16.37
C TYR A 43 -12.96 14.88 -15.43
N MET A 44 -12.34 15.98 -15.82
CA MET A 44 -11.25 16.58 -15.04
C MET A 44 -11.72 17.50 -13.90
N SER A 45 -13.03 17.79 -13.80
CA SER A 45 -13.59 18.66 -12.75
C SER A 45 -13.26 18.24 -11.31
N GLU A 46 -13.14 16.93 -11.05
CA GLU A 46 -12.80 16.36 -9.74
C GLU A 46 -11.34 16.64 -9.30
N PHE A 47 -10.48 17.02 -10.25
CA PHE A 47 -9.06 17.30 -10.08
C PHE A 47 -8.74 18.79 -10.11
N ARG A 48 -9.74 19.67 -10.27
CA ARG A 48 -9.58 21.13 -10.35
C ARG A 48 -9.31 21.81 -9.00
N GLY A 49 -9.02 21.06 -7.93
CA GLY A 49 -8.54 21.59 -6.66
C GLY A 49 -7.01 21.67 -6.61
N ASP A 50 -6.44 22.42 -5.66
CA ASP A 50 -5.00 22.67 -5.53
C ASP A 50 -4.11 21.41 -5.31
N HIS A 51 -4.67 20.20 -5.37
CA HIS A 51 -3.97 18.95 -5.03
C HIS A 51 -4.48 17.76 -5.87
N TRP A 52 -3.65 17.29 -6.79
CA TRP A 52 -3.81 16.00 -7.47
C TRP A 52 -3.82 14.84 -6.44
N PRO A 53 -4.39 13.64 -6.74
CA PRO A 53 -4.37 12.52 -5.81
C PRO A 53 -2.98 12.24 -5.27
N PHE A 54 -2.90 12.00 -3.95
CA PHE A 54 -1.63 11.77 -3.26
C PHE A 54 -0.63 12.94 -3.35
N ALA A 55 -1.14 14.18 -3.38
CA ALA A 55 -0.40 15.44 -3.21
C ALA A 55 0.61 15.78 -4.32
N HIS A 56 0.21 15.64 -5.59
CA HIS A 56 0.96 16.23 -6.72
C HIS A 56 0.36 17.57 -7.15
N SER A 57 1.21 18.47 -7.65
CA SER A 57 0.86 19.85 -7.99
C SER A 57 0.11 19.98 -9.32
N ASP A 58 0.44 19.16 -10.32
CA ASP A 58 -0.07 19.32 -11.67
C ASP A 58 -0.39 17.97 -12.34
N SER A 59 -1.47 17.93 -13.11
CA SER A 59 -1.92 16.77 -13.89
C SER A 59 -1.03 16.48 -15.10
N ASP A 60 -0.46 17.54 -15.66
CA ASP A 60 0.30 17.50 -16.91
C ASP A 60 1.78 17.19 -16.64
N GLU A 61 2.21 17.31 -15.38
CA GLU A 61 3.53 16.90 -14.93
C GLU A 61 3.70 15.37 -15.02
N GLN A 62 4.95 14.97 -15.30
CA GLN A 62 5.37 13.58 -15.17
C GLN A 62 5.94 13.35 -13.77
N PRO A 63 5.91 12.09 -13.26
CA PRO A 63 6.65 11.72 -12.07
C PRO A 63 8.13 12.05 -12.21
N SER A 64 8.61 12.96 -11.36
CA SER A 64 10.02 13.28 -11.18
C SER A 64 10.57 12.56 -9.94
N PHE A 65 11.87 12.27 -9.96
CA PHE A 65 12.55 11.64 -8.82
C PHE A 65 13.32 12.71 -8.06
N GLU A 66 13.06 12.86 -6.76
CA GLU A 66 13.76 13.84 -5.91
C GLU A 66 15.29 13.66 -5.96
N GLU A 67 15.73 12.41 -6.03
CA GLU A 67 17.13 12.05 -6.17
C GLU A 67 17.33 11.16 -7.41
N ARG A 68 18.34 11.50 -8.24
CA ARG A 68 18.80 10.68 -9.40
C ARG A 68 19.11 9.22 -9.04
N ASP A 69 19.24 8.96 -7.76
CA ASP A 69 19.85 7.78 -7.18
C ASP A 69 18.88 7.07 -6.21
N SER A 70 17.59 7.47 -6.27
CA SER A 70 16.49 6.91 -5.50
C SER A 70 16.16 5.47 -5.92
N LEU A 71 15.49 4.73 -5.04
CA LEU A 71 15.07 3.37 -5.37
C LEU A 71 14.10 3.36 -6.55
N ALA A 72 13.13 4.29 -6.59
CA ALA A 72 12.17 4.32 -7.69
C ALA A 72 12.86 4.65 -9.00
N ASN A 73 13.82 5.58 -9.04
CA ASN A 73 14.53 5.89 -10.28
C ASN A 73 15.35 4.69 -10.79
N VAL A 74 16.09 4.01 -9.90
CA VAL A 74 16.88 2.81 -10.28
C VAL A 74 15.98 1.71 -10.83
N LEU A 75 14.85 1.44 -10.17
CA LEU A 75 13.88 0.45 -10.64
C LEU A 75 13.14 0.93 -11.89
N ASN A 76 12.87 2.23 -12.02
CA ASN A 76 12.20 2.81 -13.17
C ASN A 76 13.08 2.63 -14.40
N ASN A 77 14.35 3.00 -14.30
CA ASN A 77 15.33 2.79 -15.36
C ASN A 77 15.47 1.32 -15.71
N LEU A 78 15.36 0.40 -14.74
CA LEU A 78 15.32 -1.04 -15.04
C LEU A 78 14.11 -1.44 -15.87
N LEU A 79 12.93 -0.86 -15.64
CA LEU A 79 11.70 -1.19 -16.36
C LEU A 79 11.54 -0.42 -17.67
N SER A 80 12.07 0.81 -17.75
CA SER A 80 12.19 1.63 -18.95
C SER A 80 13.21 1.04 -19.94
N ARG A 81 14.09 0.14 -19.50
CA ARG A 81 14.87 -0.73 -20.39
C ARG A 81 13.89 -1.62 -21.16
N GLY A 82 13.34 -1.07 -22.23
CA GLY A 82 12.56 -1.82 -23.20
C GLY A 82 13.38 -2.98 -23.75
N GLN A 83 12.71 -3.92 -24.42
CA GLN A 83 13.40 -4.76 -25.37
C GLN A 83 14.07 -3.83 -26.37
N SER A 84 15.40 -3.75 -26.32
CA SER A 84 16.16 -2.95 -27.28
C SER A 84 15.70 -3.33 -28.69
N GLU A 85 15.32 -2.33 -29.46
CA GLU A 85 14.91 -2.48 -30.86
C GLU A 85 16.14 -2.63 -31.79
N LEU A 86 17.21 -3.23 -31.26
CA LEU A 86 18.41 -3.57 -32.02
C LEU A 86 18.25 -4.98 -32.60
N PRO A 87 18.68 -5.22 -33.85
CA PRO A 87 19.41 -4.29 -34.72
C PRO A 87 18.49 -3.36 -35.53
N PHE A 88 18.96 -2.15 -35.83
CA PHE A 88 18.26 -1.24 -36.76
C PHE A 88 19.22 -0.63 -37.78
N ALA A 89 18.71 -0.26 -38.96
CA ALA A 89 19.46 0.41 -40.01
C ALA A 89 18.87 1.79 -40.28
N GLY A 90 19.71 2.74 -40.69
CA GLY A 90 19.28 4.11 -40.95
C GLY A 90 20.08 4.81 -42.04
N ARG A 91 19.60 5.99 -42.43
CA ARG A 91 20.24 6.87 -43.42
C ARG A 91 20.53 8.24 -42.86
N LYS A 92 21.73 8.76 -43.12
CA LYS A 92 22.07 10.16 -42.87
C LYS A 92 22.86 10.75 -44.04
N ASP A 93 22.19 11.58 -44.84
CA ASP A 93 22.69 12.11 -46.13
C ASP A 93 23.99 12.91 -46.05
N LYS A 94 24.34 13.43 -44.87
CA LYS A 94 25.55 14.23 -44.62
C LYS A 94 26.68 13.46 -43.92
N LEU A 95 26.48 12.17 -43.58
CA LEU A 95 27.45 11.41 -42.77
C LEU A 95 28.82 11.26 -43.46
N LEU A 96 28.87 11.25 -44.80
CA LEU A 96 30.04 10.75 -45.54
C LEU A 96 30.53 11.65 -46.69
N ALA A 97 29.88 12.79 -46.93
CA ALA A 97 30.10 13.58 -48.15
C ALA A 97 31.40 14.41 -48.17
N THR A 98 32.11 14.53 -47.05
CA THR A 98 33.33 15.37 -46.93
C THR A 98 34.40 14.80 -45.99
N THR A 99 34.22 13.58 -45.47
CA THR A 99 35.07 13.05 -44.39
C THR A 99 36.51 12.83 -44.84
N THR A 100 37.44 13.47 -44.15
CA THR A 100 38.86 13.14 -44.24
C THR A 100 39.18 11.89 -43.43
N LEU A 101 39.87 10.95 -44.06
CA LEU A 101 40.29 9.66 -43.51
C LEU A 101 41.74 9.46 -43.95
N GLU A 102 42.67 9.24 -43.03
CA GLU A 102 44.05 8.90 -43.39
C GLU A 102 44.41 7.50 -42.86
N VAL A 103 45.15 6.74 -43.66
CA VAL A 103 45.68 5.43 -43.26
C VAL A 103 47.19 5.45 -43.31
N ASP A 104 47.84 5.00 -42.23
CA ASP A 104 49.30 4.92 -42.14
C ASP A 104 49.87 4.11 -43.32
N GLY A 105 50.87 4.66 -44.00
CA GLY A 105 51.52 4.04 -45.16
C GLY A 105 50.89 4.37 -46.52
N ILE A 106 49.69 4.97 -46.55
CA ILE A 106 49.01 5.41 -47.78
C ILE A 106 48.75 6.92 -47.77
N GLY A 107 48.44 7.49 -46.60
CA GLY A 107 48.04 8.89 -46.47
C GLY A 107 46.52 9.07 -46.63
N PRO A 108 46.06 10.23 -47.16
CA PRO A 108 44.64 10.54 -47.25
C PRO A 108 43.88 9.63 -48.23
N VAL A 109 42.79 9.07 -47.73
CA VAL A 109 41.85 8.21 -48.45
C VAL A 109 40.79 9.08 -49.09
N THR A 110 40.70 9.02 -50.43
CA THR A 110 39.67 9.73 -51.18
C THR A 110 38.36 8.96 -51.15
N LEU A 111 37.26 9.63 -50.81
CA LEU A 111 35.91 9.09 -50.84
C LEU A 111 35.12 9.77 -52.00
N PRO A 112 34.41 9.02 -52.86
CA PRO A 112 34.23 7.56 -52.84
C PRO A 112 35.51 6.80 -53.16
N MET A 113 35.75 5.70 -52.42
CA MET A 113 36.98 4.91 -52.52
C MET A 113 37.11 4.27 -53.91
N GLY A 114 38.26 4.48 -54.55
CA GLY A 114 38.60 3.90 -55.84
C GLY A 114 39.31 2.54 -55.72
N GLU A 115 39.21 1.73 -56.77
CA GLU A 115 39.76 0.37 -56.82
C GLU A 115 41.27 0.31 -56.56
N VAL A 116 42.03 1.29 -57.08
CA VAL A 116 43.50 1.36 -56.91
C VAL A 116 43.89 1.54 -55.44
N GLN A 117 43.28 2.53 -54.77
CA GLN A 117 43.56 2.83 -53.37
C GLN A 117 43.14 1.68 -52.45
N ALA A 118 42.07 0.99 -52.81
CA ALA A 118 41.61 -0.17 -52.05
C ALA A 118 42.49 -1.40 -52.22
N ALA A 119 43.01 -1.65 -53.43
CA ALA A 119 44.00 -2.69 -53.67
C ALA A 119 45.31 -2.43 -52.90
N GLU A 120 45.74 -1.17 -52.80
CA GLU A 120 46.90 -0.78 -51.98
C GLU A 120 46.64 -1.04 -50.48
N LEU A 121 45.47 -0.68 -49.98
CA LEU A 121 45.06 -0.95 -48.59
C LEU A 121 45.02 -2.46 -48.28
N LEU A 122 44.47 -3.27 -49.19
CA LEU A 122 44.42 -4.73 -49.06
C LEU A 122 45.82 -5.37 -49.08
N ALA A 123 46.75 -4.81 -49.87
CA ALA A 123 48.13 -5.29 -49.93
C ALA A 123 48.93 -4.95 -48.66
N LEU A 124 48.68 -3.79 -48.06
CA LEU A 124 49.38 -3.32 -46.87
C LEU A 124 48.81 -3.93 -45.57
N TYR A 125 47.51 -4.17 -45.50
CA TYR A 125 46.82 -4.64 -44.30
C TYR A 125 45.94 -5.88 -44.59
N PRO A 126 46.51 -7.01 -45.04
CA PRO A 126 45.74 -8.23 -45.23
C PRO A 126 45.21 -8.76 -43.89
N SER A 127 43.95 -9.20 -43.85
CA SER A 127 43.39 -9.90 -42.69
C SER A 127 44.09 -11.24 -42.49
N SER A 128 44.24 -11.62 -41.22
CA SER A 128 44.78 -12.94 -40.83
C SER A 128 43.86 -14.10 -41.24
N GLN A 129 42.57 -13.83 -41.44
CA GLN A 129 41.56 -14.86 -41.74
C GLN A 129 41.38 -15.03 -43.26
N CYS A 130 41.45 -13.95 -44.03
CA CYS A 130 41.22 -13.95 -45.47
C CYS A 130 42.18 -12.99 -46.20
N LYS A 131 42.87 -13.47 -47.24
CA LYS A 131 43.80 -12.66 -48.07
C LYS A 131 43.12 -11.52 -48.86
N HIS A 132 41.79 -11.58 -49.00
CA HIS A 132 40.99 -10.63 -49.78
C HIS A 132 40.15 -9.69 -48.90
N VAL A 133 40.32 -9.79 -47.58
CA VAL A 133 39.73 -8.88 -46.61
C VAL A 133 40.86 -8.10 -45.97
N GLY A 134 40.72 -6.78 -45.89
CA GLY A 134 41.66 -5.93 -45.15
C GLY A 134 41.05 -5.54 -43.83
N GLU A 135 41.73 -5.84 -42.73
CA GLU A 135 41.34 -5.36 -41.40
C GLU A 135 42.40 -4.41 -40.88
N ILE A 136 42.05 -3.12 -40.84
CA ILE A 136 42.95 -2.05 -40.43
C ILE A 136 42.53 -1.63 -39.03
N ALA A 137 43.39 -1.91 -38.05
CA ALA A 137 43.15 -1.55 -36.66
C ALA A 137 43.11 -0.03 -36.45
N LYS A 138 42.32 0.45 -35.47
CA LYS A 138 42.20 1.86 -35.06
C LYS A 138 43.53 2.64 -35.08
N LYS A 139 44.61 2.06 -34.56
CA LYS A 139 45.94 2.71 -34.45
C LYS A 139 46.56 3.14 -35.79
N HIS A 140 46.09 2.57 -36.90
CA HIS A 140 46.56 2.89 -38.26
C HIS A 140 45.59 3.77 -39.04
N VAL A 141 44.45 4.12 -38.44
CA VAL A 141 43.40 4.95 -39.04
C VAL A 141 43.34 6.28 -38.28
N LYS A 142 43.57 7.39 -38.98
CA LYS A 142 43.44 8.73 -38.42
C LYS A 142 42.17 9.37 -38.97
N LEU A 143 41.27 9.70 -38.05
CA LEU A 143 40.06 10.47 -38.30
C LEU A 143 40.29 11.91 -37.82
N ASP A 144 39.78 12.90 -38.54
CA ASP A 144 39.59 14.22 -37.95
C ASP A 144 38.48 14.12 -36.89
N GLU A 145 38.87 14.06 -35.63
CA GLU A 145 37.95 13.90 -34.50
C GLU A 145 36.89 14.99 -34.46
N THR A 146 37.22 16.22 -34.88
CA THR A 146 36.27 17.34 -34.88
C THR A 146 35.20 17.12 -35.96
N GLU A 147 35.62 16.74 -37.16
CA GLU A 147 34.70 16.49 -38.28
C GLU A 147 33.80 15.27 -38.01
N TRP A 148 34.39 14.19 -37.49
CA TRP A 148 33.68 12.96 -37.18
C TRP A 148 32.76 13.07 -35.97
N PHE A 149 33.11 13.89 -34.97
CA PHE A 149 32.23 14.21 -33.85
C PHE A 149 30.91 14.81 -34.34
N TYR A 150 30.93 15.90 -35.12
CA TYR A 150 29.71 16.53 -35.66
C TYR A 150 28.89 15.60 -36.58
N LYS A 151 29.53 14.58 -37.17
CA LYS A 151 28.87 13.62 -38.06
C LYS A 151 28.22 12.48 -37.29
N ILE A 152 28.85 11.97 -36.23
CA ILE A 152 28.33 10.85 -35.43
C ILE A 152 27.41 11.33 -34.31
N GLU A 153 27.66 12.49 -33.70
CA GLU A 153 26.91 13.04 -32.57
C GLU A 153 25.37 13.03 -32.79
N PRO A 154 24.81 13.46 -33.95
CA PRO A 154 23.36 13.40 -34.13
C PRO A 154 22.79 11.97 -34.29
N LEU A 155 23.64 10.93 -34.36
CA LEU A 155 23.23 9.53 -34.26
C LEU A 155 23.08 9.06 -32.81
N MET A 156 23.75 9.71 -31.85
CA MET A 156 23.74 9.31 -30.43
C MET A 156 22.32 9.37 -29.85
N LYS A 157 21.55 10.44 -30.12
CA LYS A 157 20.15 10.53 -29.64
C LYS A 157 19.27 9.38 -30.17
N PRO A 158 19.20 9.12 -31.49
CA PRO A 158 18.51 7.94 -32.00
C PRO A 158 19.00 6.62 -31.40
N ILE A 159 20.31 6.42 -31.28
CA ILE A 159 20.89 5.19 -30.72
C ILE A 159 20.47 5.00 -29.25
N ALA A 160 20.59 6.04 -28.43
CA ALA A 160 20.13 6.04 -27.04
C ALA A 160 18.64 5.68 -26.94
N ARG A 161 17.79 6.23 -27.82
CA ARG A 161 16.36 5.88 -27.84
C ARG A 161 16.11 4.40 -28.15
N HIS A 162 16.81 3.82 -29.13
CA HIS A 162 16.68 2.39 -29.50
C HIS A 162 17.37 1.45 -28.49
N LEU A 163 18.31 1.97 -27.70
CA LEU A 163 18.87 1.31 -26.51
C LEU A 163 17.92 1.35 -25.30
N GLY A 164 16.78 2.05 -25.40
CA GLY A 164 15.83 2.18 -24.30
C GLY A 164 16.20 3.26 -23.27
N LEU A 165 17.09 4.20 -23.62
CA LEU A 165 17.55 5.29 -22.75
C LEU A 165 16.77 6.60 -22.97
N LYS A 166 15.52 6.52 -23.48
CA LYS A 166 14.74 7.67 -23.98
C LYS A 166 14.65 8.85 -23.01
N ARG A 167 14.34 8.59 -21.72
CA ARG A 167 14.17 9.63 -20.68
C ARG A 167 15.40 10.48 -20.41
N MET A 168 16.60 9.90 -20.53
CA MET A 168 17.82 10.62 -20.18
C MET A 168 18.29 11.56 -21.31
N VAL A 169 17.87 11.29 -22.55
CA VAL A 169 18.34 11.99 -23.77
C VAL A 169 17.92 13.46 -23.81
N ASP A 170 16.87 13.80 -23.07
CA ASP A 170 16.33 15.15 -23.01
C ASP A 170 16.93 15.96 -21.83
N ASP A 171 17.46 15.29 -20.79
CA ASP A 171 18.03 15.91 -19.59
C ASP A 171 19.57 15.98 -19.57
N GLU A 172 20.26 15.07 -20.27
CA GLU A 172 21.73 15.02 -20.29
C GLU A 172 22.29 15.15 -21.72
N GLU A 173 23.09 16.20 -21.94
CA GLU A 173 23.69 16.50 -23.25
C GLU A 173 24.72 15.44 -23.69
N GLU A 174 25.32 14.68 -22.76
CA GLU A 174 26.45 13.76 -23.01
C GLU A 174 26.24 12.38 -22.35
N LEU A 175 25.35 11.54 -22.90
CA LEU A 175 25.09 10.18 -22.38
C LEU A 175 26.00 9.10 -22.97
N LEU A 176 26.31 9.23 -24.25
CA LEU A 176 26.98 8.22 -25.05
C LEU A 176 28.18 8.85 -25.75
N TYR A 177 29.28 8.11 -25.79
CA TYR A 177 30.43 8.42 -26.63
C TYR A 177 30.71 7.27 -27.61
N TRP A 178 31.42 7.59 -28.68
CA TRP A 178 31.79 6.64 -29.73
C TRP A 178 33.29 6.42 -29.76
N GLU A 179 33.72 5.20 -30.09
CA GLU A 179 35.12 4.85 -30.29
C GLU A 179 35.27 4.06 -31.61
N LEU A 180 36.26 4.43 -32.44
CA LEU A 180 36.58 3.67 -33.64
C LEU A 180 37.29 2.36 -33.26
N GLN A 181 36.77 1.22 -33.71
CA GLN A 181 37.45 -0.07 -33.55
C GLN A 181 38.39 -0.39 -34.72
N LYS A 182 37.84 -0.41 -35.94
CA LYS A 182 38.57 -0.81 -37.15
C LYS A 182 37.90 -0.32 -38.44
N LEU A 183 38.71 -0.27 -39.49
CA LEU A 183 38.28 -0.12 -40.88
C LEU A 183 38.38 -1.49 -41.56
N VAL A 184 37.30 -1.94 -42.18
CA VAL A 184 37.23 -3.23 -42.88
C VAL A 184 37.02 -3.01 -44.37
N LEU A 185 37.77 -3.75 -45.18
CA LEU A 185 37.76 -3.70 -46.65
C LEU A 185 37.51 -5.08 -47.24
N TYR A 186 36.70 -5.16 -48.29
CA TYR A 186 36.42 -6.40 -49.03
C TYR A 186 36.82 -6.25 -50.49
N GLY A 187 37.69 -7.14 -50.97
CA GLY A 187 38.06 -7.26 -52.38
C GLY A 187 37.04 -8.04 -53.22
N GLU A 188 37.22 -8.02 -54.55
CA GLU A 188 36.30 -8.67 -55.49
C GLU A 188 36.18 -10.19 -55.26
N GLY A 189 34.93 -10.65 -55.08
CA GLY A 189 34.48 -11.92 -55.64
C GLY A 189 34.67 -13.20 -54.82
N GLN A 190 34.40 -13.23 -53.50
CA GLN A 190 33.87 -14.46 -52.85
C GLN A 190 33.41 -14.33 -51.37
N SER A 191 32.82 -15.43 -50.89
CA SER A 191 31.94 -15.72 -49.75
C SER A 191 32.12 -14.93 -48.43
N PRO A 192 31.02 -14.76 -47.65
CA PRO A 192 31.02 -14.06 -46.36
C PRO A 192 32.18 -14.51 -45.47
N MET A 193 32.80 -13.56 -44.77
CA MET A 193 33.57 -13.88 -43.58
C MET A 193 32.70 -14.75 -42.67
N ASP A 194 33.23 -15.90 -42.24
CA ASP A 194 32.43 -16.91 -41.54
C ASP A 194 31.85 -16.40 -40.22
N THR A 195 32.39 -15.33 -39.61
CA THR A 195 31.76 -14.48 -38.59
C THR A 195 32.76 -13.38 -38.20
N ILE A 196 32.36 -12.10 -38.16
CA ILE A 196 33.11 -11.10 -37.40
C ILE A 196 32.59 -11.16 -35.96
N GLU A 197 33.35 -11.80 -35.08
CA GLU A 197 33.10 -11.68 -33.65
C GLU A 197 33.64 -10.32 -33.18
N SER A 198 32.84 -9.58 -32.40
CA SER A 198 33.30 -8.36 -31.75
C SER A 198 34.56 -8.68 -30.95
N THR A 199 35.66 -7.96 -31.21
CA THR A 199 36.94 -8.16 -30.52
C THR A 199 36.98 -7.52 -29.13
N GLU A 200 35.89 -6.90 -28.70
CA GLU A 200 35.81 -6.31 -27.37
C GLU A 200 35.63 -7.36 -26.28
N LYS A 201 36.29 -7.11 -25.14
CA LYS A 201 36.10 -7.92 -23.93
C LYS A 201 34.64 -7.75 -23.46
N GLU A 202 34.10 -8.80 -22.86
CA GLU A 202 32.77 -8.74 -22.23
C GLU A 202 32.63 -7.50 -21.34
N GLY A 203 31.69 -6.61 -21.66
CA GLY A 203 31.26 -5.55 -20.74
C GLY A 203 31.51 -4.10 -21.17
N GLU A 204 32.22 -3.81 -22.27
CA GLU A 204 32.69 -2.44 -22.54
C GLU A 204 31.75 -1.58 -23.42
N ALA A 205 31.12 -2.12 -24.48
CA ALA A 205 30.19 -1.37 -25.35
C ALA A 205 28.71 -1.75 -25.19
N GLU A 206 27.83 -0.76 -25.42
CA GLU A 206 26.37 -0.92 -25.46
C GLU A 206 25.84 -1.33 -26.83
N ALA A 207 26.48 -0.85 -27.89
CA ALA A 207 26.12 -1.13 -29.27
C ALA A 207 27.35 -1.02 -30.19
N ILE A 208 27.26 -1.68 -31.34
CA ILE A 208 28.23 -1.57 -32.43
C ILE A 208 27.55 -0.85 -33.59
N VAL A 209 28.18 0.19 -34.14
CA VAL A 209 27.69 0.91 -35.31
C VAL A 209 28.60 0.58 -36.49
N VAL A 210 28.03 -0.01 -37.53
CA VAL A 210 28.70 -0.25 -38.82
C VAL A 210 28.29 0.85 -39.78
N VAL A 211 29.25 1.65 -40.24
CA VAL A 211 29.04 2.74 -41.20
C VAL A 211 29.68 2.35 -42.54
N GLN A 212 28.88 2.26 -43.60
CA GLN A 212 29.39 2.01 -44.94
C GLN A 212 30.07 3.28 -45.46
N LEU A 213 31.31 3.20 -45.94
CA LEU A 213 31.96 4.31 -46.63
C LEU A 213 31.50 4.38 -48.10
N PRO A 214 31.43 5.58 -48.70
CA PRO A 214 31.10 5.70 -50.11
C PRO A 214 32.18 5.01 -50.95
N SER A 215 31.77 4.18 -51.90
CA SER A 215 32.68 3.52 -52.84
C SER A 215 32.14 3.65 -54.27
N ILE A 216 33.00 3.48 -55.28
CA ILE A 216 32.61 3.52 -56.69
C ILE A 216 31.66 2.35 -57.02
N SER A 217 31.83 1.21 -56.34
CA SER A 217 30.93 0.06 -56.36
C SER A 217 29.73 0.22 -55.41
N ARG A 218 28.55 -0.28 -55.81
CA ARG A 218 27.29 -0.13 -55.04
C ARG A 218 26.72 -1.46 -54.57
N GLY A 219 26.80 -1.72 -53.28
CA GLY A 219 26.22 -2.87 -52.60
C GLY A 219 26.81 -3.03 -51.20
N GLY A 220 26.35 -4.02 -50.45
CA GLY A 220 26.83 -4.34 -49.11
C GLY A 220 25.67 -4.88 -48.27
N VAL A 221 25.83 -6.06 -47.68
CA VAL A 221 24.80 -6.64 -46.81
C VAL A 221 25.40 -6.95 -45.44
N VAL A 222 24.82 -6.38 -44.39
CA VAL A 222 25.12 -6.80 -43.01
C VAL A 222 24.18 -7.92 -42.65
N ILE A 223 24.73 -9.09 -42.37
CA ILE A 223 23.98 -10.23 -41.85
C ILE A 223 24.23 -10.30 -40.36
N VAL A 224 23.17 -10.17 -39.59
CA VAL A 224 23.20 -10.33 -38.14
C VAL A 224 22.69 -11.73 -37.82
N ARG A 225 23.52 -12.53 -37.16
CA ARG A 225 23.16 -13.88 -36.72
C ARG A 225 22.78 -13.83 -35.24
N GLY A 226 21.51 -14.10 -34.96
CA GLY A 226 21.03 -14.37 -33.60
C GLY A 226 20.99 -15.87 -33.31
N ASP A 227 20.64 -16.24 -32.08
CA ASP A 227 20.62 -17.63 -31.61
C ASP A 227 19.69 -18.54 -32.45
N ASP A 228 18.59 -17.99 -32.98
CA ASP A 228 17.56 -18.73 -33.75
C ASP A 228 17.17 -18.07 -35.10
N SER A 229 17.81 -16.97 -35.52
CA SER A 229 17.44 -16.28 -36.77
C SER A 229 18.57 -15.46 -37.40
N GLU A 230 18.58 -15.36 -38.73
CA GLU A 230 19.46 -14.45 -39.49
C GLU A 230 18.67 -13.26 -40.03
N GLN A 231 19.11 -12.04 -39.72
CA GLN A 231 18.54 -10.80 -40.25
C GLN A 231 19.51 -10.15 -41.24
N ARG A 232 19.02 -9.79 -42.43
CA ARG A 232 19.84 -9.19 -43.50
C ARG A 232 19.48 -7.72 -43.68
N TYR A 233 20.48 -6.84 -43.59
CA TYR A 233 20.35 -5.39 -43.80
C TYR A 233 21.12 -4.98 -45.04
N GLU A 234 20.39 -4.58 -46.09
CA GLU A 234 21.00 -4.04 -47.31
C GLU A 234 21.48 -2.61 -47.08
N LEU A 235 22.80 -2.43 -47.13
CA LEU A 235 23.47 -1.14 -47.21
C LEU A 235 23.56 -0.76 -48.70
N ASP A 236 22.84 0.28 -49.08
CA ASP A 236 22.66 0.74 -50.47
C ASP A 236 22.16 -0.31 -51.48
N GLY A 237 20.85 -0.58 -51.49
CA GLY A 237 20.19 -1.43 -52.48
C GLY A 237 19.08 -0.74 -53.27
N THR A 238 19.21 -0.62 -54.59
CA THR A 238 18.11 -0.35 -55.54
C THR A 238 17.19 -1.57 -55.70
N SER A 239 16.73 -2.21 -54.62
CA SER A 239 15.74 -3.27 -54.72
C SER A 239 14.33 -2.66 -54.70
N SER A 240 13.58 -2.85 -55.78
CA SER A 240 12.31 -2.16 -56.06
C SER A 240 11.14 -2.55 -55.14
N LYS A 241 11.40 -3.06 -53.94
CA LYS A 241 10.39 -3.54 -52.99
C LYS A 241 10.59 -3.08 -51.54
N SER A 242 11.64 -2.33 -51.21
CA SER A 242 11.80 -1.71 -49.89
C SER A 242 12.27 -0.27 -50.05
N ASN A 243 11.51 0.68 -49.49
CA ASN A 243 11.67 2.12 -49.72
C ASN A 243 12.72 2.79 -48.81
N THR A 244 13.71 2.06 -48.31
CA THR A 244 14.68 2.56 -47.31
C THR A 244 16.12 2.24 -47.71
N LYS A 245 16.79 3.23 -48.33
CA LYS A 245 18.25 3.23 -48.52
C LYS A 245 18.91 3.49 -47.16
N SER A 246 19.81 2.63 -46.67
CA SER A 246 20.48 2.80 -45.36
C SER A 246 22.01 2.88 -45.54
N ASN A 247 22.70 3.74 -44.79
CA ASN A 247 24.17 3.90 -44.81
C ASN A 247 24.88 3.54 -43.49
N PHE A 248 24.12 3.19 -42.45
CA PHE A 248 24.65 2.58 -41.24
C PHE A 248 23.69 1.53 -40.67
N VAL A 249 24.24 0.57 -39.93
CA VAL A 249 23.51 -0.41 -39.12
C VAL A 249 24.02 -0.35 -37.69
N VAL A 250 23.11 -0.36 -36.72
CA VAL A 250 23.41 -0.44 -35.30
C VAL A 250 23.05 -1.83 -34.81
N LEU A 251 24.03 -2.49 -34.21
CA LEU A 251 24.00 -3.87 -33.79
C LEU A 251 24.10 -3.97 -32.27
N PRO A 252 23.50 -5.00 -31.65
CA PRO A 252 23.80 -5.34 -30.26
C PRO A 252 25.30 -5.57 -30.05
N SER A 253 25.86 -5.18 -28.90
CA SER A 253 27.30 -5.34 -28.62
C SER A 253 27.80 -6.79 -28.64
N ARG A 254 26.89 -7.76 -28.45
CA ARG A 254 27.17 -9.21 -28.51
C ARG A 254 26.73 -9.87 -29.82
N ALA A 255 26.32 -9.10 -30.83
CA ALA A 255 25.86 -9.69 -32.08
C ALA A 255 27.04 -10.28 -32.86
N SER A 256 26.90 -11.54 -33.26
CA SER A 256 27.69 -12.12 -34.34
C SER A 256 27.16 -11.57 -35.65
N PHE A 257 28.01 -10.91 -36.43
CA PHE A 257 27.61 -10.39 -37.74
C PHE A 257 28.64 -10.71 -38.81
N ALA A 258 28.16 -10.84 -40.05
CA ALA A 258 28.98 -10.98 -41.23
C ALA A 258 28.66 -9.81 -42.18
N LEU A 259 29.69 -9.28 -42.84
CA LEU A 259 29.51 -8.34 -43.93
C LEU A 259 29.69 -9.12 -45.23
N GLU A 260 28.65 -9.16 -46.05
CA GLU A 260 28.69 -9.74 -47.38
C GLU A 260 28.92 -8.65 -48.43
N GLY A 261 29.92 -8.87 -49.27
CA GLY A 261 30.08 -8.15 -50.51
C GLY A 261 29.26 -8.77 -51.63
N THR A 262 28.64 -7.93 -52.45
CA THR A 262 28.16 -8.32 -53.79
C THR A 262 29.35 -8.74 -54.67
N PRO A 263 29.22 -9.80 -55.50
CA PRO A 263 30.30 -10.22 -56.38
C PRO A 263 30.71 -9.09 -57.35
N ASN A 264 32.02 -8.86 -57.49
CA ASN A 264 32.67 -7.82 -58.31
C ASN A 264 32.52 -6.37 -57.79
N GLN A 265 32.48 -6.19 -56.47
CA GLN A 265 32.35 -4.87 -55.86
C GLN A 265 33.21 -4.74 -54.61
N LEU A 266 33.91 -3.61 -54.51
CA LEU A 266 34.68 -3.21 -53.35
C LEU A 266 33.75 -2.65 -52.27
N HIS A 267 33.94 -3.09 -51.02
CA HIS A 267 33.19 -2.59 -49.87
C HIS A 267 34.13 -2.13 -48.76
N ALA A 268 33.86 -0.95 -48.21
CA ALA A 268 34.61 -0.37 -47.12
C ALA A 268 33.65 0.06 -46.01
N ALA A 269 33.90 -0.36 -44.77
CA ALA A 269 33.07 -0.01 -43.63
C ALA A 269 33.92 0.36 -42.41
N LEU A 270 33.49 1.39 -41.69
CA LEU A 270 34.02 1.74 -40.38
C LEU A 270 33.13 1.11 -39.31
N ILE A 271 33.78 0.51 -38.31
CA ILE A 271 33.10 -0.11 -37.17
C ILE A 271 33.42 0.72 -35.94
N PHE A 272 32.37 1.28 -35.33
CA PHE A 272 32.43 2.03 -34.09
C PHE A 272 31.79 1.24 -32.95
N SER A 273 32.36 1.33 -31.77
CA SER A 273 31.71 0.96 -30.51
C SER A 273 31.07 2.17 -29.87
N ILE A 274 29.88 1.97 -29.31
CA ILE A 274 29.15 2.98 -28.56
C ILE A 274 29.20 2.61 -27.09
N HIS A 275 29.64 3.55 -26.27
CA HIS A 275 29.85 3.37 -24.84
C HIS A 275 29.00 4.38 -24.07
N LEU A 276 28.67 4.01 -22.82
CA LEU A 276 28.15 4.97 -21.85
C LEU A 276 29.32 5.74 -21.23
N GLU A 277 29.11 7.03 -21.01
CA GLU A 277 30.04 7.84 -20.21
C GLU A 277 30.33 7.16 -18.85
N PRO A 278 31.54 7.31 -18.27
CA PRO A 278 31.93 6.63 -17.04
C PRO A 278 30.93 6.80 -15.89
N GLU A 279 30.34 7.98 -15.78
CA GLU A 279 29.33 8.32 -14.76
C GLU A 279 28.00 7.61 -15.01
N GLN A 280 27.70 7.29 -16.27
CA GLN A 280 26.46 6.68 -16.75
C GLN A 280 26.57 5.16 -16.93
N ARG A 281 27.73 4.54 -16.64
CA ARG A 281 27.95 3.09 -16.77
C ARG A 281 26.96 2.22 -16.00
N TYR A 282 26.29 2.75 -14.97
CA TYR A 282 25.22 2.03 -14.27
C TYR A 282 24.00 1.72 -15.18
N LEU A 283 23.89 2.39 -16.31
CA LEU A 283 22.87 2.16 -17.34
C LEU A 283 23.22 1.00 -18.29
N SER A 284 24.46 0.48 -18.25
CA SER A 284 24.97 -0.52 -19.19
C SER A 284 24.18 -1.84 -19.19
N ARG A 285 23.98 -2.39 -20.39
CA ARG A 285 23.41 -3.74 -20.61
C ARG A 285 24.45 -4.85 -20.40
N ALA A 286 25.74 -4.54 -20.53
CA ALA A 286 26.83 -5.51 -20.59
C ALA A 286 27.46 -5.84 -19.22
N LEU A 287 27.03 -5.18 -18.14
CA LEU A 287 27.50 -5.45 -16.79
C LEU A 287 27.04 -6.84 -16.30
N VAL A 288 27.92 -7.80 -16.49
CA VAL A 288 27.98 -9.07 -15.77
C VAL A 288 28.59 -8.77 -14.40
N GLU A 289 27.82 -9.09 -13.35
CA GLU A 289 28.25 -9.31 -11.96
C GLU A 289 29.21 -8.33 -11.25
N GLU A 290 29.22 -7.04 -11.60
CA GLU A 290 29.04 -6.01 -10.54
C GLU A 290 27.97 -4.99 -10.95
N PRO A 291 26.71 -5.43 -11.04
CA PRO A 291 25.66 -4.83 -11.85
C PRO A 291 24.53 -4.32 -10.96
N LEU A 292 23.50 -3.67 -11.50
CA LEU A 292 22.19 -3.32 -10.90
C LEU A 292 21.91 -3.64 -9.41
N CYS A 293 22.13 -4.87 -8.93
CA CYS A 293 22.17 -5.22 -7.49
C CYS A 293 22.99 -4.26 -6.62
N ALA A 294 24.15 -3.83 -7.08
CA ALA A 294 25.00 -2.85 -6.40
C ALA A 294 24.35 -1.47 -6.38
N ALA A 295 23.70 -1.06 -7.47
CA ALA A 295 22.96 0.21 -7.54
C ALA A 295 21.75 0.20 -6.60
N VAL A 296 20.95 -0.87 -6.60
CA VAL A 296 19.83 -1.05 -5.66
C VAL A 296 20.35 -1.10 -4.22
N SER A 297 21.41 -1.85 -3.94
CA SER A 297 22.01 -1.90 -2.60
C SER A 297 22.55 -0.54 -2.15
N ARG A 298 23.07 0.29 -3.07
CA ARG A 298 23.51 1.66 -2.80
C ARG A 298 22.32 2.57 -2.47
N ALA A 299 21.28 2.54 -3.29
CA ALA A 299 20.04 3.28 -3.06
C ALA A 299 19.45 2.96 -1.68
N LEU A 300 19.42 1.68 -1.30
CA LEU A 300 18.93 1.19 -0.01
C LEU A 300 19.80 1.54 1.21
N LYS A 301 21.07 1.88 1.01
CA LYS A 301 22.00 2.24 2.09
C LYS A 301 21.96 3.73 2.45
N ARG A 302 21.39 4.58 1.59
CA ARG A 302 21.30 6.02 1.85
C ARG A 302 20.42 6.30 3.07
N LYS A 303 20.78 7.35 3.81
CA LYS A 303 20.13 7.70 5.09
C LYS A 303 18.82 8.49 4.93
N HIS A 304 18.51 8.96 3.72
CA HIS A 304 17.30 9.73 3.43
C HIS A 304 16.04 8.84 3.49
N LEU A 305 14.86 9.45 3.66
CA LEU A 305 13.59 8.74 3.67
C LEU A 305 13.49 7.94 2.37
N HIS A 306 13.53 6.61 2.42
CA HIS A 306 13.15 5.84 1.24
C HIS A 306 11.64 5.92 1.14
N TYR A 307 11.13 6.80 0.30
CA TYR A 307 9.72 6.74 -0.04
C TYR A 307 9.44 5.40 -0.72
N PRO A 308 8.28 4.78 -0.45
CA PRO A 308 7.85 3.61 -1.18
C PRO A 308 7.73 3.94 -2.67
N SER A 309 8.25 3.03 -3.51
CA SER A 309 8.11 3.16 -4.96
C SER A 309 6.78 2.55 -5.40
N VAL A 310 6.07 3.21 -6.31
CA VAL A 310 4.74 2.78 -6.77
C VAL A 310 4.78 2.55 -8.27
N LEU A 311 4.42 1.34 -8.71
CA LEU A 311 4.23 1.03 -10.13
C LEU A 311 2.74 0.83 -10.40
N LEU A 312 2.10 1.78 -11.09
CA LEU A 312 0.70 1.64 -11.51
C LEU A 312 0.58 0.56 -12.59
N LEU A 313 -0.48 -0.25 -12.48
CA LEU A 313 -0.75 -1.35 -13.39
C LEU A 313 -1.55 -0.88 -14.60
N LYS A 314 -1.17 -1.39 -15.78
CA LYS A 314 -1.77 -1.03 -17.08
C LYS A 314 -3.07 -1.75 -17.37
N SER A 315 -3.10 -3.03 -17.04
CA SER A 315 -4.26 -3.87 -17.35
C SER A 315 -5.38 -3.60 -16.34
N LYS A 316 -6.62 -3.94 -16.72
CA LYS A 316 -7.75 -3.90 -15.79
C LYS A 316 -7.72 -5.16 -14.94
N TYR A 317 -7.79 -4.99 -13.63
CA TYR A 317 -7.87 -6.06 -12.64
C TYR A 317 -9.13 -5.88 -11.79
N THR A 318 -9.55 -6.92 -11.10
CA THR A 318 -10.54 -6.82 -10.03
C THR A 318 -9.89 -7.08 -8.68
N GLY A 319 -10.52 -6.58 -7.62
CA GLY A 319 -10.08 -6.88 -6.26
C GLY A 319 -10.13 -8.38 -5.94
N GLU A 320 -11.05 -9.13 -6.56
CA GLU A 320 -11.16 -10.58 -6.37
C GLU A 320 -9.96 -11.34 -6.95
N ASP A 321 -9.48 -10.92 -8.13
CA ASP A 321 -8.30 -11.52 -8.76
C ASP A 321 -7.07 -11.35 -7.85
N LEU A 322 -6.88 -10.15 -7.30
CA LEU A 322 -5.72 -9.85 -6.45
C LEU A 322 -5.87 -10.39 -5.01
N ASP A 323 -7.10 -10.57 -4.50
CA ASP A 323 -7.34 -11.21 -3.21
C ASP A 323 -7.09 -12.72 -3.27
N SER A 324 -7.47 -13.38 -4.37
CA SER A 324 -7.35 -14.83 -4.55
C SER A 324 -5.96 -15.27 -5.01
N ASP A 325 -5.47 -14.67 -6.10
CA ASP A 325 -4.25 -15.09 -6.79
C ASP A 325 -3.07 -14.12 -6.55
N GLY A 326 -3.30 -12.97 -5.89
CA GLY A 326 -2.26 -12.01 -5.55
C GLY A 326 -1.53 -11.50 -6.79
N LEU A 327 -0.20 -11.42 -6.71
CA LEU A 327 0.64 -11.01 -7.84
C LEU A 327 0.66 -12.02 -9.01
N SER A 328 0.15 -13.24 -8.81
CA SER A 328 0.06 -14.23 -9.89
C SER A 328 -1.08 -13.96 -10.86
N ALA A 329 -2.06 -13.12 -10.47
CA ALA A 329 -3.14 -12.64 -11.33
C ALA A 329 -2.66 -11.68 -12.43
N LEU A 330 -1.46 -11.09 -12.30
CA LEU A 330 -0.96 -10.12 -13.25
C LEU A 330 -0.73 -10.74 -14.63
N THR A 331 -1.08 -9.99 -15.67
CA THR A 331 -0.95 -10.42 -17.08
C THR A 331 -0.21 -9.40 -17.94
N GLY A 332 0.11 -9.77 -19.18
CA GLY A 332 0.67 -8.87 -20.18
C GLY A 332 1.95 -8.13 -19.75
N VAL A 333 1.96 -6.81 -19.96
CA VAL A 333 3.09 -5.92 -19.64
C VAL A 333 3.37 -5.90 -18.13
N ASP A 334 2.32 -5.89 -17.31
CA ASP A 334 2.43 -5.84 -15.85
C ASP A 334 3.17 -7.07 -15.30
N ARG A 335 2.81 -8.27 -15.77
CA ARG A 335 3.51 -9.51 -15.37
C ARG A 335 4.95 -9.53 -15.85
N SER A 336 5.21 -9.02 -17.05
CA SER A 336 6.55 -8.96 -17.62
C SER A 336 7.45 -8.05 -16.78
N ARG A 337 6.95 -6.88 -16.38
CA ARG A 337 7.65 -5.95 -15.47
C ARG A 337 7.90 -6.58 -14.11
N LEU A 338 6.89 -7.21 -13.52
CA LEU A 338 7.05 -7.89 -12.24
C LEU A 338 8.12 -8.99 -12.31
N LYS A 339 8.16 -9.80 -13.38
CA LYS A 339 9.21 -10.84 -13.54
C LYS A 339 10.62 -10.27 -13.56
N VAL A 340 10.83 -9.11 -14.19
CA VAL A 340 12.13 -8.42 -14.17
C VAL A 340 12.51 -8.01 -12.76
N LEU A 341 11.56 -7.42 -12.00
CA LEU A 341 11.76 -7.03 -10.61
C LEU A 341 11.99 -8.24 -9.69
N GLU A 342 11.25 -9.34 -9.87
CA GLU A 342 11.42 -10.59 -9.13
C GLU A 342 12.78 -11.22 -9.40
N GLY A 343 13.23 -11.23 -10.67
CA GLY A 343 14.55 -11.69 -11.08
C GLY A 343 15.68 -10.90 -10.42
N LEU A 344 15.58 -9.57 -10.41
CA LEU A 344 16.49 -8.70 -9.66
C LEU A 344 16.43 -9.00 -8.16
N ASN A 345 15.23 -9.09 -7.59
CA ASN A 345 15.09 -9.32 -6.15
C ASN A 345 15.67 -10.67 -5.73
N ALA A 346 15.65 -11.69 -6.59
CA ALA A 346 16.22 -13.01 -6.34
C ALA A 346 17.73 -12.98 -6.06
N VAL A 347 18.47 -12.14 -6.79
CA VAL A 347 19.94 -12.00 -6.66
C VAL A 347 20.38 -11.01 -5.59
N LEU A 348 19.47 -10.19 -5.05
CA LEU A 348 19.80 -9.26 -3.96
C LEU A 348 20.18 -9.99 -2.64
N PRO A 349 21.11 -9.44 -1.85
CA PRO A 349 21.39 -9.94 -0.50
C PRO A 349 20.16 -9.93 0.39
N ALA A 350 20.09 -10.83 1.38
CA ALA A 350 18.95 -10.95 2.29
C ALA A 350 18.55 -9.63 2.99
N THR A 351 19.53 -8.79 3.33
CA THR A 351 19.31 -7.48 3.96
C THR A 351 18.74 -6.41 3.03
N HIS A 352 18.82 -6.62 1.72
CA HIS A 352 18.39 -5.69 0.67
C HIS A 352 17.18 -6.21 -0.12
N LYS A 353 16.58 -7.34 0.30
CA LYS A 353 15.38 -7.88 -0.35
C LYS A 353 14.26 -6.84 -0.34
N LEU A 354 13.61 -6.69 -1.47
CA LEU A 354 12.43 -5.86 -1.68
C LEU A 354 11.17 -6.67 -1.39
N GLN A 355 10.10 -5.96 -1.02
CA GLN A 355 8.75 -6.46 -0.91
C GLN A 355 7.90 -5.88 -2.03
N PHE A 356 7.04 -6.73 -2.59
CA PHE A 356 6.09 -6.38 -3.65
C PHE A 356 4.70 -6.68 -3.11
N ILE A 357 3.85 -5.66 -3.01
CA ILE A 357 2.50 -5.84 -2.47
C ILE A 357 1.50 -5.23 -3.45
N PRO A 358 0.52 -6.01 -3.94
CA PRO A 358 -0.54 -5.47 -4.77
C PRO A 358 -1.46 -4.59 -3.92
N ILE A 359 -1.79 -3.42 -4.45
CA ILE A 359 -2.67 -2.44 -3.83
C ILE A 359 -3.65 -1.88 -4.86
N GLU A 360 -4.77 -1.34 -4.39
CA GLU A 360 -5.63 -0.43 -5.16
C GLU A 360 -5.55 0.93 -4.48
N MET A 361 -5.11 1.93 -5.24
CA MET A 361 -5.06 3.32 -4.81
C MET A 361 -6.38 3.97 -5.15
N VAL A 362 -7.07 4.52 -4.15
CA VAL A 362 -8.43 5.05 -4.29
C VAL A 362 -8.42 6.53 -3.93
N HIS A 363 -8.94 7.33 -4.86
CA HIS A 363 -9.29 8.73 -4.68
C HIS A 363 -10.81 8.85 -4.60
N GLU A 364 -11.34 9.33 -3.49
CA GLU A 364 -12.77 9.51 -3.28
C GLU A 364 -13.07 10.96 -2.89
N VAL A 365 -14.02 11.57 -3.60
CA VAL A 365 -14.55 12.91 -3.26
C VAL A 365 -16.04 12.79 -3.01
N THR A 366 -16.50 13.35 -1.90
CA THR A 366 -17.92 13.47 -1.58
C THR A 366 -18.36 14.91 -1.69
N TYR A 367 -19.50 15.12 -2.31
CA TYR A 367 -20.13 16.41 -2.52
C TYR A 367 -21.51 16.44 -1.87
N ASN A 368 -21.84 17.58 -1.28
CA ASN A 368 -23.17 17.87 -0.74
C ASN A 368 -23.89 18.85 -1.67
N CYS A 369 -25.21 18.68 -1.78
CA CYS A 369 -26.09 19.58 -2.51
C CYS A 369 -26.53 20.73 -1.59
N LEU A 370 -26.24 21.98 -1.97
CA LEU A 370 -26.58 23.17 -1.16
C LEU A 370 -27.97 23.76 -1.45
N GLY A 371 -28.66 23.31 -2.48
CA GLY A 371 -30.00 23.79 -2.80
C GLY A 371 -30.58 23.18 -4.07
N ASP A 372 -29.91 23.41 -5.21
CA ASP A 372 -30.29 22.86 -6.51
C ASP A 372 -29.43 21.66 -6.91
N ILE A 373 -29.98 20.74 -7.72
CA ILE A 373 -29.36 19.46 -8.12
C ILE A 373 -28.03 19.66 -8.89
N ASP A 374 -27.78 20.87 -9.39
CA ASP A 374 -26.56 21.22 -10.14
C ASP A 374 -25.51 21.96 -9.27
N ASP A 375 -25.85 22.35 -8.05
CA ASP A 375 -24.97 23.07 -7.11
C ASP A 375 -24.33 22.10 -6.09
N TRP A 376 -23.25 21.45 -6.53
CA TRP A 376 -22.45 20.53 -5.72
C TRP A 376 -21.26 21.24 -5.08
N GLU A 377 -21.17 21.21 -3.74
CA GLU A 377 -19.99 21.65 -2.99
C GLU A 377 -19.23 20.44 -2.43
N GLU A 378 -17.90 20.47 -2.50
CA GLU A 378 -17.03 19.42 -1.94
C GLU A 378 -17.14 19.39 -0.40
N ASP A 379 -17.52 18.24 0.15
CA ASP A 379 -17.67 17.99 1.59
C ASP A 379 -16.44 17.31 2.20
N ASP A 380 -15.90 16.30 1.52
CA ASP A 380 -14.75 15.52 2.00
C ASP A 380 -13.97 14.95 0.82
N ARG A 381 -12.65 14.86 0.97
CA ARG A 381 -11.72 14.28 -0.01
C ARG A 381 -10.77 13.33 0.69
N LYS A 382 -10.67 12.11 0.17
CA LYS A 382 -9.93 11.00 0.78
C LYS A 382 -9.07 10.28 -0.24
N ASP A 383 -7.81 10.07 0.15
CA ASP A 383 -6.85 9.22 -0.54
C ASP A 383 -6.52 8.03 0.37
N PHE A 384 -6.67 6.80 -0.12
CA PHE A 384 -6.37 5.60 0.67
C PHE A 384 -5.97 4.39 -0.20
N PHE A 385 -5.44 3.36 0.46
CA PHE A 385 -4.88 2.16 -0.18
C PHE A 385 -5.64 0.90 0.22
N VAL A 386 -6.30 0.21 -0.70
CA VAL A 386 -6.77 -1.14 -0.42
C VAL A 386 -5.61 -2.11 -0.59
N TRP A 387 -5.20 -2.80 0.47
CA TRP A 387 -4.07 -3.74 0.45
C TRP A 387 -4.53 -5.16 0.16
N TYR A 388 -4.09 -5.71 -0.97
CA TYR A 388 -4.33 -7.11 -1.30
C TYR A 388 -3.24 -7.99 -0.68
N SER A 389 -3.55 -9.28 -0.47
CA SER A 389 -2.67 -10.27 0.19
C SER A 389 -2.32 -10.01 1.67
N ILE A 390 -2.60 -8.82 2.22
CA ILE A 390 -2.47 -8.49 3.67
C ILE A 390 -3.76 -8.82 4.44
N GLY A 391 -4.88 -9.08 3.75
CA GLY A 391 -6.16 -9.45 4.36
C GLY A 391 -6.83 -8.35 5.19
N ALA A 392 -6.25 -7.15 5.22
CA ALA A 392 -6.81 -5.97 5.87
C ALA A 392 -7.19 -4.95 4.81
N ARG A 393 -8.48 -4.68 4.66
CA ARG A 393 -8.96 -3.48 3.98
C ARG A 393 -8.65 -2.30 4.90
N THR A 394 -7.88 -1.32 4.44
CA THR A 394 -7.66 -0.09 5.20
C THR A 394 -8.99 0.54 5.55
N GLN A 395 -9.09 1.09 6.76
CA GLN A 395 -10.01 2.19 6.97
C GLN A 395 -9.45 3.41 6.19
N PRO A 396 -10.27 4.13 5.43
CA PRO A 396 -9.80 5.31 4.71
C PRO A 396 -9.28 6.33 5.72
N SER A 397 -8.01 6.71 5.60
CA SER A 397 -7.47 7.85 6.36
C SER A 397 -8.11 9.12 5.82
N ARG A 398 -8.64 9.97 6.70
CA ARG A 398 -9.02 11.34 6.32
C ARG A 398 -7.75 12.14 6.01
N ARG A 399 -7.77 12.90 4.92
CA ARG A 399 -6.65 13.79 4.52
C ARG A 399 -6.34 14.85 5.59
N PHE A 400 -7.31 15.18 6.44
CA PHE A 400 -7.20 16.25 7.45
C PHE A 400 -6.10 16.05 8.52
N ASP A 401 -5.53 14.85 8.68
CA ASP A 401 -4.49 14.59 9.69
C ASP A 401 -3.08 14.37 9.11
N CYS A 402 -2.90 14.47 7.79
CA CYS A 402 -1.60 14.31 7.14
C CYS A 402 -1.14 15.68 6.61
N GLU A 403 -0.15 16.30 7.24
CA GLU A 403 0.56 17.43 6.61
C GLU A 403 1.19 16.92 5.30
N GLU A 404 1.23 17.76 4.25
CA GLU A 404 1.81 17.46 2.92
C GLU A 404 3.21 16.81 2.98
N SER A 405 3.90 16.97 4.11
CA SER A 405 5.25 16.52 4.40
C SER A 405 5.40 15.06 4.86
N ASP A 406 4.32 14.36 5.24
CA ASP A 406 4.45 13.12 6.02
C ASP A 406 4.43 11.80 5.23
N VAL A 407 4.01 11.79 3.95
CA VAL A 407 3.85 10.54 3.18
C VAL A 407 4.22 10.72 1.70
N GLY A 408 5.51 10.88 1.40
CA GLY A 408 6.00 10.84 0.01
C GLY A 408 5.84 9.44 -0.61
N LEU A 409 5.33 9.40 -1.83
CA LEU A 409 5.37 8.24 -2.73
C LEU A 409 6.20 8.59 -3.96
N GLU A 410 7.05 7.67 -4.41
CA GLU A 410 7.78 7.84 -5.67
C GLU A 410 7.14 6.98 -6.76
N TYR A 411 6.44 7.63 -7.70
CA TYR A 411 5.82 6.94 -8.83
C TYR A 411 6.86 6.54 -9.88
N MET A 412 6.86 5.26 -10.21
CA MET A 412 7.59 4.73 -11.35
C MET A 412 6.77 4.97 -12.61
N ASN A 413 7.43 5.51 -13.63
CA ASN A 413 6.84 5.81 -14.93
C ASN A 413 7.70 5.24 -16.06
N PRO A 414 7.64 3.92 -16.29
CA PRO A 414 8.44 3.28 -17.31
C PRO A 414 7.99 3.62 -18.75
N ASP A 415 6.76 4.08 -18.92
CA ASP A 415 6.12 4.39 -20.20
C ASP A 415 6.18 5.87 -20.60
N ASP A 416 6.71 6.72 -19.71
CA ASP A 416 6.87 8.15 -19.92
C ASP A 416 5.56 8.95 -20.07
N GLU A 417 4.57 8.58 -19.26
CA GLU A 417 3.24 9.19 -19.23
C GLU A 417 3.11 10.36 -18.25
N SER A 418 2.22 11.31 -18.51
CA SER A 418 1.82 12.31 -17.50
C SER A 418 1.01 11.68 -16.37
N PHE A 419 0.90 12.36 -15.23
CA PHE A 419 0.01 11.91 -14.15
C PHE A 419 -1.44 11.74 -14.62
N GLN A 420 -1.91 12.62 -15.52
CA GLN A 420 -3.22 12.48 -16.17
C GLN A 420 -3.34 11.16 -16.93
N GLU A 421 -2.40 10.85 -17.82
CA GLU A 421 -2.39 9.62 -18.63
C GLU A 421 -2.36 8.36 -17.76
N MET A 422 -1.54 8.38 -16.71
CA MET A 422 -1.44 7.30 -15.71
C MET A 422 -2.79 7.04 -14.99
N TRP A 423 -3.55 8.10 -14.71
CA TRP A 423 -4.80 8.05 -13.93
C TRP A 423 -6.09 8.15 -14.77
N MET A 424 -6.03 8.17 -16.10
CA MET A 424 -7.19 8.26 -17.01
C MET A 424 -8.12 7.03 -16.94
N VAL A 425 -8.85 6.91 -15.82
CA VAL A 425 -10.00 6.02 -15.61
C VAL A 425 -11.23 6.89 -15.51
N PRO A 426 -12.35 6.50 -16.15
CA PRO A 426 -13.64 7.10 -15.86
C PRO A 426 -13.95 6.99 -14.36
N PRO A 427 -14.31 8.07 -13.66
CA PRO A 427 -14.73 7.99 -12.28
C PRO A 427 -16.06 7.24 -12.16
N GLU A 428 -16.18 6.43 -11.12
CA GLU A 428 -17.46 5.89 -10.68
C GLU A 428 -18.17 6.99 -9.90
N SER A 429 -19.26 7.52 -10.45
CA SER A 429 -20.10 8.53 -9.81
C SER A 429 -21.39 7.90 -9.30
N THR A 430 -21.69 8.08 -8.02
CA THR A 430 -22.94 7.64 -7.40
C THR A 430 -23.63 8.81 -6.70
N ILE A 431 -24.92 9.01 -6.96
CA ILE A 431 -25.74 10.01 -6.27
C ILE A 431 -26.66 9.27 -5.30
N THR A 432 -26.62 9.64 -4.04
CA THR A 432 -27.49 9.13 -2.99
C THR A 432 -28.52 10.20 -2.65
N MET A 433 -29.81 9.87 -2.83
CA MET A 433 -30.92 10.76 -2.52
C MET A 433 -31.14 10.91 -1.00
N PRO A 434 -31.80 11.98 -0.55
CA PRO A 434 -32.15 12.15 0.87
C PRO A 434 -32.95 10.96 1.40
N SER A 435 -32.79 10.65 2.67
CA SER A 435 -33.58 9.63 3.37
C SER A 435 -34.17 10.21 4.65
N ASP A 436 -35.26 9.62 5.16
CA ASP A 436 -35.90 10.03 6.43
C ASP A 436 -35.01 9.84 7.68
N GLU A 437 -33.76 9.38 7.52
CA GLU A 437 -32.77 9.32 8.60
C GLU A 437 -32.32 10.73 9.03
N PRO A 438 -32.24 11.03 10.34
CA PRO A 438 -32.05 12.38 10.89
C PRO A 438 -30.71 13.07 10.54
N TYR A 439 -29.81 12.39 9.81
CA TYR A 439 -28.46 12.88 9.51
C TYR A 439 -28.19 13.11 8.03
N ARG A 440 -29.18 12.97 7.13
CA ARG A 440 -28.97 13.13 5.68
C ARG A 440 -30.10 13.90 4.97
N PRO A 441 -30.26 15.21 5.26
CA PRO A 441 -31.36 16.01 4.72
C PRO A 441 -31.23 16.38 3.23
N PHE A 442 -30.05 16.23 2.61
CA PHE A 442 -29.78 16.63 1.23
C PHE A 442 -29.16 15.49 0.39
N PRO A 443 -29.29 15.52 -0.95
CA PRO A 443 -28.59 14.59 -1.83
C PRO A 443 -27.08 14.68 -1.63
N THR A 444 -26.40 13.54 -1.72
CA THR A 444 -24.94 13.45 -1.66
C THR A 444 -24.42 12.77 -2.92
N LYS A 445 -23.42 13.36 -3.58
CA LYS A 445 -22.73 12.76 -4.72
C LYS A 445 -21.37 12.27 -4.27
N ARG A 446 -21.03 11.05 -4.64
CA ARG A 446 -19.72 10.46 -4.40
C ARG A 446 -19.08 10.13 -5.73
N THR A 447 -17.87 10.61 -5.95
CA THR A 447 -17.04 10.25 -7.10
C THR A 447 -15.85 9.45 -6.60
N ARG A 448 -15.56 8.34 -7.28
CA ARG A 448 -14.50 7.42 -6.91
C ARG A 448 -13.64 7.11 -8.12
N ARG A 449 -12.33 7.34 -8.02
CA ARG A 449 -11.33 6.83 -8.97
C ARG A 449 -10.43 5.83 -8.27
N SER A 450 -10.09 4.77 -8.99
CA SER A 450 -9.18 3.76 -8.48
C SER A 450 -8.21 3.27 -9.54
N ARG A 451 -6.98 2.99 -9.13
CA ARG A 451 -5.96 2.35 -9.95
C ARG A 451 -5.28 1.25 -9.15
N PHE A 452 -5.12 0.09 -9.76
CA PHE A 452 -4.31 -0.97 -9.18
C PHE A 452 -2.83 -0.65 -9.36
N ALA A 453 -2.02 -0.99 -8.36
CA ALA A 453 -0.60 -0.72 -8.35
C ALA A 453 0.16 -1.82 -7.60
N ILE A 454 1.47 -1.86 -7.78
CA ILE A 454 2.38 -2.61 -6.91
C ILE A 454 3.18 -1.59 -6.12
N ILE A 455 3.09 -1.67 -4.81
CA ILE A 455 3.99 -0.91 -3.94
C ILE A 455 5.26 -1.73 -3.67
N ILE A 456 6.40 -1.07 -3.85
CA ILE A 456 7.73 -1.66 -3.78
C ILE A 456 8.50 -0.94 -2.69
N MET A 457 9.01 -1.70 -1.73
CA MET A 457 9.71 -1.15 -0.58
C MET A 457 10.74 -2.13 -0.01
N PRO A 458 11.73 -1.65 0.76
CA PRO A 458 12.70 -2.53 1.41
C PRO A 458 12.00 -3.43 2.43
N ASN A 459 12.21 -4.76 2.38
CA ASN A 459 11.56 -5.71 3.29
C ASN A 459 11.84 -5.39 4.77
N ALA A 460 13.04 -4.86 5.07
CA ALA A 460 13.44 -4.43 6.41
C ALA A 460 12.63 -3.22 6.92
N LYS A 461 12.13 -2.37 6.02
CA LYS A 461 11.35 -1.16 6.35
C LYS A 461 9.84 -1.32 6.06
N ALA A 462 9.39 -2.46 5.54
CA ALA A 462 7.99 -2.67 5.13
C ALA A 462 6.97 -2.34 6.22
N VAL A 463 7.18 -2.81 7.45
CA VAL A 463 6.29 -2.52 8.60
C VAL A 463 6.20 -1.02 8.89
N GLN A 464 7.31 -0.28 8.73
CA GLN A 464 7.32 1.16 8.92
C GLN A 464 6.53 1.87 7.82
N HIS A 465 6.78 1.53 6.56
CA HIS A 465 6.10 2.18 5.44
C HIS A 465 4.60 1.93 5.46
N ILE A 466 4.17 0.69 5.68
CA ILE A 466 2.75 0.34 5.80
C ILE A 466 2.12 1.09 6.99
N GLY A 467 2.83 1.17 8.12
CA GLY A 467 2.37 1.90 9.31
C GLY A 467 2.18 3.39 9.06
N ASN A 468 3.08 4.01 8.29
CA ASN A 468 3.01 5.43 7.93
C ASN A 468 1.90 5.69 6.88
N LEU A 469 1.75 4.81 5.88
CA LEU A 469 0.79 4.97 4.79
C LEU A 469 -0.67 4.67 5.20
N SER A 470 -0.87 3.77 6.14
CA SER A 470 -2.17 3.11 6.34
C SER A 470 -2.49 2.77 7.79
N GLY A 471 -1.67 3.25 8.73
CA GLY A 471 -1.88 3.03 10.16
C GLY A 471 -1.31 1.72 10.68
N LYS A 472 -1.27 1.62 12.01
CA LYS A 472 -0.59 0.53 12.73
C LYS A 472 -1.34 -0.79 12.60
N GLU A 473 -2.66 -0.74 12.42
CA GLU A 473 -3.57 -1.88 12.26
C GLU A 473 -3.17 -2.71 11.04
N VAL A 474 -2.98 -2.03 9.91
CA VAL A 474 -2.56 -2.67 8.65
C VAL A 474 -1.13 -3.19 8.77
N ALA A 475 -0.25 -2.46 9.44
CA ALA A 475 1.11 -2.93 9.73
C ALA A 475 1.12 -4.19 10.61
N ALA A 476 0.21 -4.29 11.58
CA ALA A 476 0.05 -5.50 12.40
C ALA A 476 -0.51 -6.67 11.58
N ALA A 477 -1.49 -6.42 10.71
CA ALA A 477 -2.04 -7.43 9.79
C ALA A 477 -0.95 -7.96 8.85
N TYR A 478 -0.11 -7.09 8.31
CA TYR A 478 1.04 -7.48 7.48
C TYR A 478 2.00 -8.43 8.21
N VAL A 479 2.28 -8.20 9.49
CA VAL A 479 3.10 -9.13 10.29
C VAL A 479 2.38 -10.45 10.54
N ARG A 480 1.05 -10.41 10.76
CA ARG A 480 0.22 -11.61 11.02
C ARG A 480 0.14 -12.55 9.83
N HIS A 481 0.10 -12.00 8.61
CA HIS A 481 -0.03 -12.75 7.36
C HIS A 481 1.30 -13.36 6.88
N GLN A 482 2.44 -12.96 7.45
CA GLN A 482 3.71 -13.62 7.19
C GLN A 482 3.74 -15.02 7.82
N SER A 483 4.17 -16.00 7.02
CA SER A 483 4.34 -17.39 7.45
C SER A 483 5.79 -17.82 7.25
N PRO A 484 6.57 -18.06 8.33
CA PRO A 484 6.25 -17.79 9.73
C PRO A 484 6.23 -16.28 10.05
N ALA A 485 5.57 -15.91 11.15
CA ALA A 485 5.57 -14.52 11.62
C ALA A 485 6.99 -14.11 12.05
N ASP A 486 7.50 -13.00 11.51
CA ASP A 486 8.87 -12.54 11.75
C ASP A 486 8.99 -11.82 13.13
N PRO A 487 9.77 -12.37 14.09
CA PRO A 487 9.96 -11.78 15.41
C PRO A 487 10.62 -10.39 15.37
N ALA A 488 11.50 -10.14 14.41
CA ALA A 488 12.21 -8.87 14.27
C ALA A 488 11.30 -7.75 13.76
N LYS A 489 10.40 -8.08 12.81
CA LYS A 489 9.35 -7.17 12.34
C LYS A 489 8.35 -6.85 13.45
N LEU A 490 7.91 -7.85 14.22
CA LEU A 490 7.03 -7.65 15.36
C LEU A 490 7.69 -6.75 16.43
N ARG A 491 8.98 -6.98 16.74
CA ARG A 491 9.74 -6.12 17.65
C ARG A 491 9.81 -4.67 17.16
N THR A 492 9.96 -4.46 15.85
CA THR A 492 10.00 -3.12 15.23
C THR A 492 8.66 -2.42 15.37
N LEU A 493 7.55 -3.12 15.10
CA LEU A 493 6.19 -2.63 15.30
C LEU A 493 5.97 -2.15 16.74
N LEU A 494 6.30 -2.99 17.73
CA LEU A 494 6.14 -2.68 19.16
C LEU A 494 7.02 -1.52 19.64
N LYS A 495 8.20 -1.33 19.04
CA LYS A 495 9.09 -0.20 19.41
C LYS A 495 8.57 1.13 18.90
N LYS A 496 7.86 1.14 17.77
CA LYS A 496 7.33 2.35 17.12
C LYS A 496 5.90 2.70 17.53
N SER A 497 5.14 1.75 18.08
CA SER A 497 3.81 2.04 18.62
C SER A 497 3.91 3.03 19.79
N ASN A 498 3.19 4.16 19.67
CA ASN A 498 3.01 5.12 20.76
C ASN A 498 2.14 4.49 21.87
N LYS A 499 2.38 4.87 23.13
CA LYS A 499 1.76 4.25 24.31
C LYS A 499 0.24 4.43 24.38
N TYR A 500 -0.32 5.45 23.75
CA TYR A 500 -1.71 5.90 23.95
C TYR A 500 -2.65 5.65 22.77
N ASP A 501 -2.13 5.09 21.67
CA ASP A 501 -2.78 5.11 20.37
C ASP A 501 -2.77 3.72 19.74
N THR A 502 -3.44 2.78 20.41
CA THR A 502 -3.56 1.38 19.99
C THR A 502 -5.02 0.97 19.98
N SER A 503 -5.55 0.68 18.78
CA SER A 503 -6.92 0.19 18.58
C SER A 503 -7.12 -1.26 19.07
N LYS A 504 -8.40 -1.67 19.09
CA LYS A 504 -8.87 -2.99 19.47
C LYS A 504 -8.37 -4.06 18.50
N GLU A 505 -8.46 -3.77 17.21
CA GLU A 505 -8.05 -4.62 16.09
C GLU A 505 -6.54 -4.82 16.11
N TRP A 506 -5.78 -3.75 16.38
CA TRP A 506 -4.33 -3.83 16.55
C TRP A 506 -3.95 -4.75 17.71
N PHE A 507 -4.55 -4.57 18.90
CA PHE A 507 -4.23 -5.37 20.08
C PHE A 507 -4.45 -6.87 19.84
N ARG A 508 -5.61 -7.23 19.26
CA ARG A 508 -5.94 -8.63 18.91
C ARG A 508 -4.93 -9.21 17.93
N THR A 509 -4.65 -8.48 16.87
CA THR A 509 -3.72 -8.91 15.81
C THR A 509 -2.31 -9.12 16.34
N VAL A 510 -1.81 -8.21 17.19
CA VAL A 510 -0.50 -8.34 17.82
C VAL A 510 -0.44 -9.52 18.80
N CYS A 511 -1.48 -9.74 19.61
CA CYS A 511 -1.54 -10.91 20.49
C CYS A 511 -1.51 -12.22 19.72
N ASP A 512 -2.23 -12.32 18.60
CA ASP A 512 -2.20 -13.49 17.71
C ASP A 512 -0.78 -13.71 17.15
N CYS A 513 -0.09 -12.64 16.73
CA CYS A 513 1.32 -12.71 16.31
C CYS A 513 2.24 -13.20 17.44
N LEU A 514 2.08 -12.69 18.66
CA LEU A 514 2.89 -13.09 19.83
C LEU A 514 2.71 -14.57 20.16
N VAL A 515 1.48 -15.10 20.09
CA VAL A 515 1.21 -16.52 20.29
C VAL A 515 1.87 -17.38 19.21
N LYS A 516 1.86 -16.93 17.95
CA LYS A 516 2.52 -17.63 16.82
C LYS A 516 4.05 -17.62 16.95
N VAL A 517 4.64 -16.49 17.36
CA VAL A 517 6.10 -16.32 17.47
C VAL A 517 6.69 -17.07 18.66
N ASP A 518 5.92 -17.25 19.74
CA ASP A 518 6.34 -17.97 20.96
C ASP A 518 7.61 -17.39 21.63
N ASP A 519 7.73 -16.06 21.66
CA ASP A 519 8.85 -15.34 22.31
C ASP A 519 8.34 -14.51 23.49
N MET A 520 8.64 -14.97 24.71
CA MET A 520 8.26 -14.29 25.95
C MET A 520 8.86 -12.87 26.06
N ALA A 521 10.05 -12.62 25.49
CA ALA A 521 10.66 -11.29 25.52
C ALA A 521 9.88 -10.28 24.67
N LEU A 522 9.20 -10.73 23.61
CA LEU A 522 8.28 -9.87 22.85
C LEU A 522 6.97 -9.62 23.60
N VAL A 523 6.48 -10.61 24.34
CA VAL A 523 5.31 -10.45 25.22
C VAL A 523 5.61 -9.41 26.32
N GLU A 524 6.78 -9.50 26.95
CA GLU A 524 7.24 -8.49 27.93
C GLU A 524 7.35 -7.10 27.31
N LEU A 525 7.93 -6.99 26.11
CA LEU A 525 8.04 -5.72 25.39
C LEU A 525 6.66 -5.13 25.06
N PHE A 526 5.72 -5.96 24.64
CA PHE A 526 4.35 -5.57 24.33
C PHE A 526 3.66 -4.96 25.55
N PHE A 527 3.62 -5.69 26.68
CA PHE A 527 3.01 -5.17 27.91
C PHE A 527 3.73 -3.92 28.42
N LYS A 528 5.07 -3.83 28.32
CA LYS A 528 5.82 -2.62 28.71
C LYS A 528 5.44 -1.37 27.90
N ARG A 529 5.00 -1.56 26.65
CA ARG A 529 4.65 -0.46 25.74
C ARG A 529 3.16 -0.15 25.73
N PHE A 530 2.31 -1.15 25.98
CA PHE A 530 0.88 -0.99 25.99
C PHE A 530 0.39 -0.24 27.23
N ARG A 531 -0.44 0.79 27.02
CA ARG A 531 -1.27 1.40 28.07
C ARG A 531 -2.71 1.36 27.62
N TYR A 532 -3.57 0.86 28.51
CA TYR A 532 -5.01 0.81 28.26
C TYR A 532 -5.60 2.22 28.30
N ASN A 533 -6.52 2.53 27.38
CA ASN A 533 -7.30 3.76 27.35
C ASN A 533 -8.78 3.42 27.58
N GLU A 534 -9.45 4.17 28.46
CA GLU A 534 -10.76 3.81 29.06
C GLU A 534 -11.94 3.91 28.08
N TYR A 535 -11.79 4.60 26.94
CA TYR A 535 -12.83 4.79 25.92
C TYR A 535 -13.08 3.55 25.02
N VAL A 536 -12.52 2.40 25.37
CA VAL A 536 -12.46 1.22 24.51
C VAL A 536 -13.45 0.16 25.01
N ASP A 537 -14.69 0.21 24.51
CA ASP A 537 -15.72 -0.83 24.75
C ASP A 537 -15.37 -2.14 23.99
N VAL A 538 -14.39 -2.91 24.46
CA VAL A 538 -14.01 -4.20 23.84
C VAL A 538 -13.56 -5.26 24.82
N ASP A 539 -13.93 -6.51 24.48
CA ASP A 539 -13.40 -7.74 25.05
C ASP A 539 -11.91 -7.95 24.72
N LEU A 540 -11.04 -7.40 25.59
CA LEU A 540 -9.59 -7.69 25.64
C LEU A 540 -9.28 -9.04 26.32
N ALA A 541 -10.27 -9.71 26.88
CA ALA A 541 -10.04 -10.90 27.67
C ALA A 541 -9.62 -12.10 26.82
N LYS A 542 -10.23 -12.28 25.64
CA LYS A 542 -9.88 -13.38 24.72
C LYS A 542 -8.40 -13.38 24.29
N PRO A 543 -7.81 -12.27 23.82
CA PRO A 543 -6.38 -12.24 23.47
C PRO A 543 -5.46 -12.52 24.67
N ILE A 544 -5.77 -11.95 25.85
CA ILE A 544 -4.98 -12.19 27.07
C ILE A 544 -5.10 -13.65 27.52
N ALA A 545 -6.28 -14.25 27.39
CA ALA A 545 -6.49 -15.67 27.63
C ALA A 545 -5.65 -16.53 26.68
N SER A 546 -5.57 -16.18 25.39
CA SER A 546 -4.70 -16.87 24.42
C SER A 546 -3.22 -16.80 24.79
N LEU A 547 -2.71 -15.62 25.18
CA LEU A 547 -1.34 -15.48 25.71
C LEU A 547 -1.15 -16.33 26.97
N THR A 548 -2.14 -16.33 27.87
CA THR A 548 -2.10 -17.09 29.12
C THR A 548 -2.11 -18.61 28.89
N ARG A 549 -2.83 -19.10 27.87
CA ARG A 549 -2.80 -20.52 27.48
C ARG A 549 -1.41 -20.91 26.96
N LYS A 550 -0.79 -20.04 26.17
CA LYS A 550 0.51 -20.31 25.53
C LYS A 550 1.69 -20.19 26.52
N PHE A 551 1.82 -19.08 27.23
CA PHE A 551 2.97 -18.76 28.10
C PHE A 551 2.74 -19.05 29.59
N GLY A 552 1.49 -19.28 29.99
CA GLY A 552 1.10 -19.54 31.37
C GLY A 552 0.95 -18.28 32.22
N TRP A 553 -0.04 -18.32 33.14
CA TRP A 553 -0.36 -17.17 33.99
C TRP A 553 0.81 -16.68 34.85
N LYS A 554 1.70 -17.56 35.31
CA LYS A 554 2.83 -17.17 36.18
C LYS A 554 3.75 -16.13 35.51
N SER A 555 3.92 -16.22 34.18
CA SER A 555 4.74 -15.30 33.41
C SER A 555 3.98 -14.04 33.00
N ILE A 556 2.67 -14.18 32.73
CA ILE A 556 1.79 -13.08 32.29
C ILE A 556 1.36 -12.19 33.47
N GLU A 557 1.14 -12.75 34.66
CA GLU A 557 0.58 -12.06 35.83
C GLU A 557 1.34 -10.78 36.21
N PRO A 558 2.69 -10.76 36.36
CA PRO A 558 3.40 -9.53 36.70
C PRO A 558 3.25 -8.44 35.64
N LEU A 559 3.21 -8.83 34.35
CA LEU A 559 3.06 -7.93 33.22
C LEU A 559 1.64 -7.35 33.19
N TYR A 560 0.64 -8.22 33.34
CA TYR A 560 -0.77 -7.87 33.42
C TYR A 560 -1.02 -6.87 34.55
N LEU A 561 -0.53 -7.17 35.76
CA LEU A 561 -0.64 -6.27 36.90
C LEU A 561 0.05 -4.93 36.61
N THR A 562 1.25 -4.91 36.03
CA THR A 562 1.95 -3.65 35.72
C THR A 562 1.18 -2.76 34.72
N CYS A 563 0.41 -3.37 33.80
CA CYS A 563 -0.34 -2.63 32.78
C CYS A 563 -1.68 -2.12 33.28
N PHE A 564 -2.42 -2.95 34.02
CA PHE A 564 -3.84 -2.69 34.34
C PHE A 564 -4.08 -2.31 35.80
N ARG A 565 -3.06 -2.39 36.67
CA ARG A 565 -3.20 -2.01 38.09
C ARG A 565 -3.10 -0.51 38.33
N ASP A 566 -2.41 0.21 37.44
CA ASP A 566 -2.15 1.65 37.54
C ASP A 566 -3.19 2.50 36.78
N THR A 567 -4.21 1.86 36.17
CA THR A 567 -5.31 2.59 35.55
C THR A 567 -6.18 3.20 36.65
N THR A 568 -6.52 4.48 36.49
CA THR A 568 -7.36 5.29 37.39
C THR A 568 -8.72 4.66 37.73
N THR A 569 -9.14 3.62 37.01
CA THR A 569 -10.43 2.95 37.20
C THR A 569 -10.25 1.46 37.47
N ILE A 570 -10.17 1.09 38.76
CA ILE A 570 -10.11 -0.30 39.24
C ILE A 570 -11.24 -1.21 38.73
N GLU A 571 -12.40 -0.65 38.40
CA GLU A 571 -13.52 -1.40 37.82
C GLU A 571 -13.13 -2.04 36.49
N LEU A 572 -12.30 -1.38 35.68
CA LEU A 572 -11.78 -1.94 34.44
C LEU A 572 -10.89 -3.16 34.71
N PHE A 573 -10.01 -3.07 35.71
CA PHE A 573 -9.16 -4.18 36.11
C PHE A 573 -10.00 -5.38 36.57
N LEU A 574 -10.98 -5.15 37.45
CA LEU A 574 -11.85 -6.21 37.95
C LEU A 574 -12.65 -6.83 36.81
N ASN A 575 -13.23 -6.00 35.94
CA ASN A 575 -14.01 -6.46 34.81
C ASN A 575 -13.18 -7.29 33.83
N LEU A 576 -12.04 -6.77 33.39
CA LEU A 576 -11.14 -7.48 32.49
C LEU A 576 -10.68 -8.81 33.10
N THR A 577 -10.33 -8.83 34.39
CA THR A 577 -9.82 -10.04 35.04
C THR A 577 -10.87 -11.14 35.13
N VAL A 578 -12.13 -10.79 35.44
CA VAL A 578 -13.25 -11.76 35.44
C VAL A 578 -13.49 -12.31 34.04
N HIS A 579 -13.50 -11.44 33.02
CA HIS A 579 -13.65 -11.87 31.63
C HIS A 579 -12.47 -12.74 31.16
N VAL A 580 -11.23 -12.48 31.60
CA VAL A 580 -10.07 -13.34 31.31
C VAL A 580 -10.24 -14.71 31.97
N ALA A 581 -10.75 -14.75 33.21
CA ALA A 581 -11.05 -16.00 33.88
C ALA A 581 -12.17 -16.79 33.18
N ASP A 582 -13.23 -16.10 32.73
CA ASP A 582 -14.33 -16.70 31.97
C ASP A 582 -13.83 -17.24 30.61
N ALA A 583 -13.00 -16.47 29.89
CA ALA A 583 -12.37 -16.91 28.66
C ALA A 583 -11.43 -18.11 28.85
N LEU A 584 -10.94 -18.36 30.07
CA LEU A 584 -10.09 -19.50 30.42
C LEU A 584 -10.87 -20.68 31.00
N ASP A 585 -12.20 -20.75 30.81
CA ASP A 585 -13.02 -21.82 31.37
C ASP A 585 -12.47 -23.23 31.07
N GLY A 586 -12.40 -24.06 32.10
CA GLY A 586 -11.83 -25.42 32.04
C GLY A 586 -10.29 -25.47 31.92
N HIS A 587 -9.60 -24.35 31.78
CA HIS A 587 -8.13 -24.30 31.69
C HIS A 587 -7.48 -24.16 33.08
N LYS A 588 -6.36 -24.86 33.31
CA LYS A 588 -5.61 -24.85 34.60
C LYS A 588 -5.20 -23.45 35.09
N ALA A 589 -5.13 -22.47 34.20
CA ALA A 589 -4.78 -21.09 34.53
C ALA A 589 -5.95 -20.30 35.14
N GLN A 590 -7.20 -20.66 34.89
CA GLN A 590 -8.39 -19.97 35.40
C GLN A 590 -8.36 -19.83 36.91
N LYS A 591 -8.05 -20.93 37.62
CA LYS A 591 -7.86 -20.95 39.07
C LYS A 591 -6.81 -19.94 39.55
N LYS A 592 -5.74 -19.72 38.80
CA LYS A 592 -4.68 -18.77 39.17
C LYS A 592 -5.11 -17.33 38.94
N VAL A 593 -5.75 -17.04 37.81
CA VAL A 593 -6.33 -15.73 37.50
C VAL A 593 -7.35 -15.32 38.57
N LEU A 594 -8.26 -16.22 38.95
CA LEU A 594 -9.26 -15.94 40.00
C LEU A 594 -8.64 -15.75 41.38
N LYS A 595 -7.50 -16.38 41.68
CA LYS A 595 -6.75 -16.09 42.91
C LYS A 595 -6.18 -14.67 42.89
N THR A 596 -5.58 -14.26 41.76
CA THR A 596 -5.07 -12.91 41.56
C THR A 596 -6.20 -11.88 41.68
N PHE A 597 -7.37 -12.16 41.11
CA PHE A 597 -8.59 -11.34 41.28
C PHE A 597 -8.92 -11.17 42.75
N CYS A 598 -9.05 -12.27 43.50
CA CYS A 598 -9.42 -12.21 44.91
C CYS A 598 -8.38 -11.43 45.73
N SER A 599 -7.07 -11.66 45.51
CA SER A 599 -6.01 -10.97 46.26
C SER A 599 -5.97 -9.47 45.98
N GLU A 600 -6.14 -9.06 44.72
CA GLU A 600 -6.14 -7.63 44.37
C GLU A 600 -7.44 -6.94 44.83
N ALA A 601 -8.61 -7.57 44.68
CA ALA A 601 -9.87 -7.02 45.18
C ALA A 601 -9.85 -6.81 46.71
N LEU A 602 -9.15 -7.69 47.44
CA LEU A 602 -8.89 -7.54 48.88
C LEU A 602 -7.97 -6.35 49.21
N TYR A 603 -7.02 -6.02 48.32
CA TYR A 603 -6.00 -4.99 48.56
C TYR A 603 -6.54 -3.57 48.33
N TRP A 604 -7.32 -3.33 47.28
CA TRP A 604 -7.62 -1.98 46.82
C TRP A 604 -8.81 -1.29 47.49
N ALA A 605 -9.92 -2.01 47.69
CA ALA A 605 -11.14 -1.48 48.33
C ALA A 605 -12.28 -2.50 48.16
N PRO A 606 -12.60 -3.33 49.17
CA PRO A 606 -13.69 -4.29 49.08
C PRO A 606 -15.01 -3.63 48.65
N HIS A 607 -15.33 -2.44 49.16
CA HIS A 607 -16.58 -1.73 48.91
C HIS A 607 -16.95 -1.55 47.43
N ARG A 608 -15.99 -1.39 46.52
CA ARG A 608 -16.27 -1.27 45.08
C ARG A 608 -16.79 -2.56 44.45
N LEU A 609 -16.47 -3.71 45.03
CA LEU A 609 -17.05 -4.99 44.61
C LEU A 609 -18.55 -5.05 44.92
N GLY A 610 -19.02 -4.33 45.95
CA GLY A 610 -20.44 -4.29 46.31
C GLY A 610 -21.34 -3.70 45.23
N GLN A 611 -20.77 -2.87 44.34
CA GLN A 611 -21.45 -2.23 43.21
C GLN A 611 -21.04 -2.82 41.87
N TYR A 612 -20.28 -3.91 41.87
CA TYR A 612 -19.75 -4.52 40.65
C TYR A 612 -20.87 -5.26 39.88
N PRO A 613 -21.19 -4.86 38.64
CA PRO A 613 -22.37 -5.39 37.92
C PRO A 613 -22.25 -6.86 37.53
N GLU A 614 -21.02 -7.40 37.50
CA GLU A 614 -20.69 -8.72 36.97
C GLU A 614 -20.39 -9.76 38.06
N ILE A 615 -20.89 -9.54 39.29
CA ILE A 615 -20.77 -10.47 40.43
C ILE A 615 -21.25 -11.88 40.07
N GLY A 616 -22.38 -11.99 39.35
CA GLY A 616 -22.91 -13.29 38.93
C GLY A 616 -21.96 -14.05 38.01
N LYS A 617 -21.29 -13.35 37.09
CA LYS A 617 -20.27 -13.94 36.20
C LYS A 617 -19.05 -14.40 36.99
N LEU A 618 -18.56 -13.58 37.93
CA LEU A 618 -17.47 -13.95 38.85
C LEU A 618 -17.82 -15.19 39.67
N TRP A 619 -19.02 -15.24 40.25
CA TRP A 619 -19.51 -16.39 41.02
C TRP A 619 -19.50 -17.66 40.16
N GLY A 620 -20.09 -17.59 38.96
CA GLY A 620 -20.10 -18.70 38.00
C GLY A 620 -18.70 -19.19 37.63
N CYS A 621 -17.75 -18.28 37.36
CA CYS A 621 -16.36 -18.64 37.08
C CYS A 621 -15.73 -19.41 38.24
N VAL A 622 -15.91 -18.93 39.48
CA VAL A 622 -15.32 -19.55 40.67
C VAL A 622 -15.92 -20.93 40.93
N VAL A 623 -17.22 -21.09 40.75
CA VAL A 623 -17.93 -22.37 40.94
C VAL A 623 -17.44 -23.40 39.93
N ARG A 624 -17.33 -23.02 38.64
CA ARG A 624 -16.83 -23.92 37.57
C ARG A 624 -15.39 -24.39 37.78
N THR A 625 -14.55 -23.65 38.52
CA THR A 625 -13.20 -24.15 38.85
C THR A 625 -13.16 -25.31 39.85
N GLU A 626 -14.28 -25.61 40.53
CA GLU A 626 -14.40 -26.58 41.64
C GLU A 626 -13.39 -26.37 42.79
N SER A 627 -12.69 -25.23 42.80
CA SER A 627 -11.57 -25.01 43.70
C SER A 627 -12.05 -24.47 45.04
N LYS A 628 -12.14 -25.34 46.05
CA LYS A 628 -12.49 -24.97 47.44
C LYS A 628 -11.74 -23.74 47.96
N SER A 629 -10.45 -23.61 47.61
CA SER A 629 -9.65 -22.46 48.04
C SER A 629 -10.10 -21.13 47.42
N VAL A 630 -10.48 -21.12 46.14
CA VAL A 630 -10.86 -19.90 45.41
C VAL A 630 -12.27 -19.50 45.82
N PHE A 631 -13.18 -20.48 45.89
CA PHE A 631 -14.52 -20.30 46.43
C PHE A 631 -14.50 -19.72 47.84
N GLY A 632 -13.69 -20.29 48.75
CA GLY A 632 -13.52 -19.76 50.10
C GLY A 632 -12.92 -18.35 50.14
N SER A 633 -12.00 -18.01 49.23
CA SER A 633 -11.47 -16.65 49.10
C SER A 633 -12.53 -15.64 48.66
N LEU A 634 -13.39 -16.00 47.71
CA LEU A 634 -14.48 -15.13 47.26
C LEU A 634 -15.52 -14.90 48.36
N VAL A 635 -15.94 -15.96 49.08
CA VAL A 635 -16.89 -15.81 50.20
C VAL A 635 -16.31 -14.93 51.32
N LYS A 636 -15.01 -15.09 51.63
CA LYS A 636 -14.31 -14.20 52.58
C LYS A 636 -14.26 -12.75 52.11
N LEU A 637 -14.14 -12.52 50.81
CA LEU A 637 -14.17 -11.19 50.20
C LEU A 637 -15.56 -10.55 50.39
N PHE A 638 -16.64 -11.30 50.15
CA PHE A 638 -18.02 -10.83 50.39
C PHE A 638 -18.31 -10.51 51.86
N HIS A 639 -17.85 -11.33 52.80
CA HIS A 639 -17.98 -11.00 54.23
C HIS A 639 -17.25 -9.71 54.63
N ARG A 640 -16.13 -9.39 53.96
CA ARG A 640 -15.36 -8.16 54.24
C ARG A 640 -15.98 -6.89 53.66
N LEU A 641 -16.97 -6.98 52.77
CA LEU A 641 -17.67 -5.82 52.24
C LEU A 641 -18.44 -5.06 53.33
N GLY A 642 -18.98 -5.81 54.29
CA GLY A 642 -19.84 -5.28 55.34
C GLY A 642 -21.30 -5.11 54.89
N PRO A 643 -22.18 -4.72 55.83
CA PRO A 643 -23.63 -4.73 55.66
C PRO A 643 -24.13 -3.84 54.52
N ASP A 644 -23.50 -2.68 54.32
CA ASP A 644 -23.92 -1.66 53.34
C ASP A 644 -23.93 -2.16 51.90
N TYR A 645 -23.21 -3.26 51.61
CA TYR A 645 -23.05 -3.80 50.26
C TYR A 645 -23.63 -5.21 50.10
N TRP A 646 -24.00 -5.88 51.20
CA TRP A 646 -24.51 -7.24 51.13
C TRP A 646 -25.82 -7.35 50.35
N GLY A 647 -26.73 -6.37 50.47
CA GLY A 647 -27.97 -6.34 49.70
C GLY A 647 -27.72 -6.45 48.19
N SER A 648 -26.92 -5.52 47.65
CA SER A 648 -26.56 -5.54 46.22
C SER A 648 -25.89 -6.86 45.79
N VAL A 649 -24.95 -7.39 46.57
CA VAL A 649 -24.31 -8.68 46.25
C VAL A 649 -25.33 -9.83 46.24
N ILE A 650 -26.20 -9.89 47.25
CA ILE A 650 -27.25 -10.89 47.37
C ILE A 650 -28.20 -10.81 46.18
N ASP A 651 -28.60 -9.61 45.74
CA ASP A 651 -29.46 -9.43 44.58
C ASP A 651 -28.83 -9.94 43.28
N HIS A 652 -27.55 -9.63 43.06
CA HIS A 652 -26.83 -10.13 41.88
C HIS A 652 -26.69 -11.66 41.90
N LEU A 653 -26.46 -12.24 43.08
CA LEU A 653 -26.36 -13.69 43.26
C LEU A 653 -27.74 -14.38 43.15
N ALA A 654 -28.81 -13.77 43.65
CA ALA A 654 -30.18 -14.27 43.49
C ALA A 654 -30.57 -14.30 42.01
N LYS A 655 -30.30 -13.21 41.27
CA LYS A 655 -30.48 -13.16 39.80
C LYS A 655 -29.66 -14.23 39.07
N TYR A 656 -28.47 -14.56 39.57
CA TYR A 656 -27.68 -15.67 39.03
C TYR A 656 -28.33 -17.02 39.34
N ALA A 657 -28.78 -17.23 40.57
CA ALA A 657 -29.45 -18.45 41.02
C ALA A 657 -30.74 -18.71 40.22
N ASP A 658 -31.53 -17.68 39.95
CA ASP A 658 -32.75 -17.79 39.13
C ASP A 658 -32.45 -18.24 37.70
N LYS A 659 -31.29 -17.86 37.16
CA LYS A 659 -30.88 -18.18 35.78
C LYS A 659 -30.20 -19.53 35.66
N VAL A 660 -29.29 -19.87 36.58
CA VAL A 660 -28.37 -21.01 36.46
C VAL A 660 -28.64 -22.10 37.51
N GLY A 661 -29.27 -21.74 38.64
CA GLY A 661 -29.44 -22.59 39.81
C GLY A 661 -28.22 -22.60 40.73
N PHE A 662 -28.44 -22.93 42.01
CA PHE A 662 -27.38 -23.20 42.97
C PHE A 662 -27.26 -24.70 43.27
N SER A 663 -26.04 -25.19 43.34
CA SER A 663 -25.70 -26.45 44.00
C SER A 663 -25.84 -26.32 45.52
N ALA A 664 -25.93 -27.45 46.24
CA ALA A 664 -26.05 -27.45 47.70
C ALA A 664 -24.97 -26.61 48.41
N LYS A 665 -23.72 -26.68 47.94
CA LYS A 665 -22.60 -25.90 48.48
C LYS A 665 -22.76 -24.39 48.22
N GLU A 666 -23.33 -24.01 47.09
CA GLU A 666 -23.61 -22.61 46.77
C GLU A 666 -24.78 -22.09 47.59
N SER A 667 -25.83 -22.90 47.77
CA SER A 667 -26.95 -22.58 48.66
C SER A 667 -26.48 -22.36 50.09
N ASP A 668 -25.58 -23.20 50.61
CA ASP A 668 -25.01 -23.03 51.95
C ASP A 668 -24.25 -21.69 52.08
N ALA A 669 -23.40 -21.37 51.11
CA ALA A 669 -22.62 -20.14 51.12
C ALA A 669 -23.49 -18.88 50.95
N PHE A 670 -24.50 -18.96 50.09
CA PHE A 670 -25.49 -17.89 49.89
C PHE A 670 -26.33 -17.68 51.16
N TYR A 671 -26.79 -18.76 51.79
CA TYR A 671 -27.54 -18.71 53.05
C TYR A 671 -26.74 -18.07 54.17
N VAL A 672 -25.43 -18.35 54.26
CA VAL A 672 -24.53 -17.70 55.22
C VAL A 672 -24.43 -16.18 55.00
N LEU A 673 -24.43 -15.70 53.75
CA LEU A 673 -24.43 -14.27 53.44
C LEU A 673 -25.77 -13.61 53.78
N VAL A 674 -26.89 -14.27 53.45
CA VAL A 674 -28.25 -13.79 53.77
C VAL A 674 -28.45 -13.71 55.28
N ASN A 675 -28.05 -14.73 56.04
CA ASN A 675 -28.15 -14.71 57.50
C ASN A 675 -27.28 -13.61 58.11
N ALA A 676 -26.07 -13.39 57.60
CA ALA A 676 -25.24 -12.30 58.09
C ALA A 676 -25.93 -10.93 57.90
N LEU A 677 -26.61 -10.72 56.76
CA LEU A 677 -27.41 -9.52 56.54
C LEU A 677 -28.62 -9.44 57.49
N LEU A 678 -29.35 -10.53 57.70
CA LEU A 678 -30.47 -10.59 58.64
C LEU A 678 -30.02 -10.26 60.07
N ASP A 679 -28.93 -10.86 60.55
CA ASP A 679 -28.35 -10.57 61.87
C ASP A 679 -27.99 -9.08 62.02
N CYS A 680 -27.46 -8.47 60.96
CA CYS A 680 -27.15 -7.05 60.96
C CYS A 680 -28.42 -6.19 61.01
N LEU A 681 -29.43 -6.51 60.20
CA LEU A 681 -30.71 -5.81 60.19
C LEU A 681 -31.41 -5.94 61.54
N GLU A 682 -31.40 -7.13 62.15
CA GLU A 682 -31.93 -7.35 63.50
C GLU A 682 -31.22 -6.50 64.55
N GLN A 683 -29.89 -6.35 64.46
CA GLN A 683 -29.13 -5.48 65.35
C GLN A 683 -29.43 -3.99 65.13
N VAL A 684 -29.65 -3.56 63.88
CA VAL A 684 -30.06 -2.19 63.55
C VAL A 684 -31.46 -1.91 64.10
N VAL A 685 -32.41 -2.84 63.90
CA VAL A 685 -33.78 -2.77 64.44
C VAL A 685 -33.79 -2.81 65.98
N ALA A 686 -32.87 -3.56 66.60
CA ALA A 686 -32.73 -3.58 68.05
C ALA A 686 -32.11 -2.28 68.61
N LYS A 687 -31.19 -1.64 67.88
CA LYS A 687 -30.53 -0.38 68.26
C LYS A 687 -31.35 0.87 67.97
N SER A 688 -32.26 0.84 66.99
CA SER A 688 -33.22 1.93 66.73
C SER A 688 -34.29 2.07 67.84
N GLY A 689 -34.22 1.25 68.90
CA GLY A 689 -34.84 1.53 70.18
C GLY A 689 -36.31 1.15 70.30
N GLN A 690 -36.97 0.71 69.22
CA GLN A 690 -38.35 0.26 69.28
C GLN A 690 -38.58 -0.97 68.40
N ARG A 691 -38.61 -2.14 69.06
CA ARG A 691 -39.25 -3.33 68.49
C ARG A 691 -40.75 -3.02 68.35
N GLY A 692 -41.22 -2.77 67.13
CA GLY A 692 -42.65 -2.76 66.81
C GLY A 692 -43.31 -1.39 66.53
N VAL A 693 -42.57 -0.33 66.23
CA VAL A 693 -43.15 0.89 65.65
C VAL A 693 -42.72 0.96 64.18
N TRP A 694 -43.64 0.64 63.28
CA TRP A 694 -43.47 0.66 61.82
C TRP A 694 -44.01 1.96 61.19
N GLU A 695 -44.43 2.90 62.04
CA GLU A 695 -44.94 4.21 61.63
C GLU A 695 -43.83 4.99 60.92
N ILE A 696 -44.14 5.47 59.71
CA ILE A 696 -43.35 6.41 58.91
C ILE A 696 -44.14 7.72 58.91
N PRO A 697 -43.97 8.60 59.92
CA PRO A 697 -44.86 9.75 60.15
C PRO A 697 -44.89 10.74 58.97
N ASP A 698 -43.81 10.79 58.20
CA ASP A 698 -43.64 11.69 57.06
C ASP A 698 -43.96 11.01 55.71
N ALA A 699 -44.47 9.76 55.70
CA ALA A 699 -44.79 9.05 54.46
C ALA A 699 -45.78 9.87 53.61
N GLN A 700 -45.50 10.10 52.33
CA GLN A 700 -46.43 10.73 51.39
C GLN A 700 -46.73 9.71 50.28
N PHE A 701 -48.00 9.37 50.13
CA PHE A 701 -48.51 8.43 49.15
C PHE A 701 -49.73 9.09 48.45
N PRO A 702 -49.48 10.10 47.61
CA PRO A 702 -50.53 10.96 47.07
C PRO A 702 -51.57 10.23 46.21
N ASP A 703 -51.21 9.05 45.68
CA ASP A 703 -52.08 8.23 44.84
C ASP A 703 -53.02 7.30 45.63
N ASP A 704 -52.73 7.02 46.91
CA ASP A 704 -53.59 6.19 47.78
C ASP A 704 -53.55 6.67 49.24
N PRO A 705 -54.52 7.52 49.66
CA PRO A 705 -54.60 8.04 51.02
C PRO A 705 -54.71 6.96 52.09
N THR A 706 -55.18 5.77 51.71
CA THR A 706 -55.39 4.64 52.63
C THR A 706 -54.07 3.97 52.97
N VAL A 707 -53.17 3.86 51.99
CA VAL A 707 -51.80 3.37 52.20
C VAL A 707 -50.96 4.42 52.93
N GLU A 708 -51.14 5.71 52.61
CA GLU A 708 -50.47 6.81 53.34
C GLU A 708 -50.87 6.81 54.83
N ALA A 709 -52.16 6.67 55.13
CA ALA A 709 -52.66 6.60 56.49
C ALA A 709 -52.20 5.33 57.23
N PHE A 710 -52.10 4.20 56.54
CA PHE A 710 -51.55 2.96 57.09
C PHE A 710 -50.07 3.12 57.47
N LEU A 711 -49.25 3.67 56.58
CA LEU A 711 -47.82 3.87 56.82
C LEU A 711 -47.56 4.87 57.95
N ARG A 712 -48.43 5.87 58.15
CA ARG A 712 -48.36 6.81 59.28
C ARG A 712 -48.99 6.28 60.57
N GLY A 713 -49.68 5.14 60.52
CA GLY A 713 -50.52 4.63 61.60
C GLY A 713 -49.91 3.43 62.34
N PRO A 714 -50.40 3.12 63.55
CA PRO A 714 -49.88 2.02 64.38
C PRO A 714 -50.26 0.63 63.87
N GLU A 715 -50.99 0.53 62.76
CA GLU A 715 -51.52 -0.73 62.25
C GLU A 715 -50.40 -1.58 61.64
N GLN A 716 -50.37 -2.86 61.98
CA GLN A 716 -49.29 -3.77 61.58
C GLN A 716 -49.57 -4.48 60.25
N TYR A 717 -50.80 -4.44 59.74
CA TYR A 717 -51.20 -5.07 58.48
C TYR A 717 -52.35 -4.30 57.83
N MET A 718 -52.36 -4.24 56.50
CA MET A 718 -53.45 -3.67 55.70
C MET A 718 -53.88 -4.68 54.64
N THR A 719 -55.18 -4.87 54.47
CA THR A 719 -55.71 -5.73 53.40
C THR A 719 -56.23 -4.86 52.27
N LEU A 720 -55.52 -4.86 51.13
CA LEU A 720 -55.98 -4.17 49.93
C LEU A 720 -57.01 -5.04 49.19
N PRO A 721 -58.16 -4.49 48.76
CA PRO A 721 -59.12 -5.24 47.98
C PRO A 721 -58.46 -5.69 46.66
N SER A 722 -58.59 -6.99 46.37
CA SER A 722 -57.95 -7.71 45.26
C SER A 722 -57.83 -6.87 43.97
N CYS A 723 -56.60 -6.56 43.57
CA CYS A 723 -56.31 -6.14 42.21
C CYS A 723 -56.58 -7.32 41.26
N LYS A 724 -57.69 -7.28 40.53
CA LYS A 724 -58.00 -8.22 39.45
C LYS A 724 -57.11 -7.89 38.24
N ASP A 725 -55.83 -8.22 38.30
CA ASP A 725 -54.96 -8.63 37.18
C ASP A 725 -53.47 -8.48 37.57
N PRO A 726 -52.72 -9.57 37.82
CA PRO A 726 -51.30 -9.47 38.21
C PRO A 726 -50.35 -9.23 37.01
N LYS A 727 -50.85 -8.84 35.83
CA LYS A 727 -50.04 -8.79 34.59
C LYS A 727 -49.93 -7.43 33.90
N LYS A 728 -50.47 -6.34 34.44
CA LYS A 728 -50.26 -5.02 33.84
C LYS A 728 -49.95 -3.96 34.90
N ARG A 729 -48.68 -3.55 34.88
CA ARG A 729 -48.09 -2.33 35.47
C ARG A 729 -47.87 -2.35 36.98
N LEU A 730 -46.73 -2.92 37.37
CA LEU A 730 -45.81 -2.31 38.32
C LEU A 730 -44.38 -2.79 37.97
N ASN A 731 -43.76 -2.04 37.09
CA ASN A 731 -42.34 -1.71 37.11
C ASN A 731 -42.26 -0.32 36.48
N PRO A 732 -41.31 0.55 36.86
CA PRO A 732 -40.37 0.49 37.98
C PRO A 732 -40.58 1.70 38.93
N ILE A 733 -40.08 1.72 40.16
CA ILE A 733 -38.86 2.46 40.54
C ILE A 733 -38.77 2.39 42.08
N ASP A 734 -37.54 2.19 42.56
CA ASP A 734 -36.96 2.52 43.87
C ASP A 734 -37.43 1.84 45.17
N GLY A 735 -36.47 1.15 45.81
CA GLY A 735 -36.21 1.39 47.23
C GLY A 735 -36.38 0.23 48.21
N LEU A 736 -35.75 -0.92 47.95
CA LEU A 736 -34.83 -1.61 48.88
C LEU A 736 -34.22 -2.85 48.25
#